data_AF-A0ABD0V4L3-F1
#
_entry.id   AF-A0ABD0V4L3-F1
#
_cell.length_a   1.000
_cell.length_b   1.000
_cell.length_c   1.000
_cell.angle_alpha   90.00
_cell.angle_beta   90.00
_cell.angle_gamma   90.00
#
_symmetry.space_group_name_H-M   'P 1'
#
loop_
_entity.id
_entity.type
_entity.pdbx_description
1 polymer ?
#
loop_
_entity_poly.entity_id
_entity_poly.type
_entity_poly.pdbx_seq_one_letter_code
_entity_poly.pdbx_strand_id
1 'polypeptide(L)'
;MAMLASSTNVFLSFNAFSRHRICSGGRLRLRLLISFPRFSSQFSGPNTSGGTREYDAAASPDGHLIETPITDDAAAAAAAVDSTIFRTLSSRQKEQISVFRMNLTSEREEGEVMERHVEDSLALLTPLRQSYLSRCCPSSFPSCDGLKLVDVGSGAGFRKRCFFLEHVVRFTGLSNVKVLRERAENVGQSLDFRELFDVAVARAVAEMRILAEYCLPLVRVGGLFIAAKGHNPQEEIRNSEKAIQLMGGSMVELCTVLSVKELLLYVLKSCRPQRNILEIQLDSSRHGALAPYPTPNPRPWLPLCPVILPRWASPWSKIGLVPSRRRRSVATLPHATFRSRTQRIMERISTCNEVGGAGGSSSYEALKKLDQLWSNICAPPPDKREVYEVISRISGPSSYNEVDKNNSKCMFHVVVCGGTLGIFIATALVSRGLRVGVVERNQLKGREQEWNISEKELMELIRIGILTKADIEQISTSKFNPNRCGFEKKGEIWVEDILNLGVSPAKLLETMKKRFLSLGGIVFEGKSLSSIHIFDDSAVLKLNDGDTLSAQLVVDSMGNFSPLIRSGRKPDGICLVVGSCSRGFHDNSSSDVIFSNFSVKKLNNMELQYFWEAFPAGSGPTDRTTYMFTYVDAKPGSPTLEELLEDYWDLLPQYQGIAIDKLEVLRVIFGIFPTFRDSPLPTAFDRIVQVGDASGIQSPVSFGGFGSMTRHLRRLSAGIYEAVAGGFLDQYSLSLLNPYMPNLSASWLFQRAMSAQPDSDVSPTFINELLFYNFQAMQRLGDGVLRPFLQDVIQFRPLVKTLGLVMIFHPQILPLIFKHVGFDVILNWFGHFSMLGYYTFLSSYVDPIIRPWIEHLPEKNKYKWRRHLEAWKYGSGLDYNDSIR
;
A
#
# COMPACT_ATOMS: atom_id res chain seq x y z
N MET A 1 9.24 -30.40 4.63
CA MET A 1 9.24 -29.67 5.93
C MET A 1 8.54 -30.47 7.04
N ALA A 2 7.33 -30.16 7.52
CA ALA A 2 6.79 -30.69 8.79
C ALA A 2 6.86 -32.23 8.98
N MET A 3 6.67 -33.02 7.90
CA MET A 3 6.79 -34.49 7.92
C MET A 3 8.14 -35.06 8.40
N LEU A 4 9.23 -34.27 8.34
CA LEU A 4 10.57 -34.68 8.79
C LEU A 4 10.68 -34.87 10.30
N ALA A 5 9.88 -34.12 11.06
CA ALA A 5 10.08 -33.94 12.48
C ALA A 5 9.62 -35.14 13.33
N SER A 6 9.30 -36.28 12.73
CA SER A 6 9.04 -37.53 13.46
C SER A 6 10.30 -38.16 14.09
N SER A 7 11.52 -37.63 13.87
CA SER A 7 12.76 -38.32 14.26
C SER A 7 13.97 -37.49 14.74
N THR A 8 14.11 -36.19 14.47
CA THR A 8 15.33 -35.41 14.82
C THR A 8 15.06 -34.00 15.40
N ASN A 9 16.01 -33.40 16.11
CA ASN A 9 15.76 -32.35 17.12
C ASN A 9 15.95 -30.89 16.65
N VAL A 10 15.02 -30.01 17.05
CA VAL A 10 15.07 -28.54 16.94
C VAL A 10 15.15 -28.03 15.49
N PHE A 11 13.98 -27.76 14.93
CA PHE A 11 13.78 -27.00 13.68
C PHE A 11 13.34 -25.56 13.98
N LEU A 12 13.99 -24.56 13.36
CA LEU A 12 13.69 -23.11 13.48
C LEU A 12 13.48 -22.48 12.09
N SER A 13 12.77 -21.34 11.98
CA SER A 13 12.40 -20.72 10.69
C SER A 13 12.44 -19.17 10.74
N PHE A 14 12.99 -18.49 9.71
CA PHE A 14 13.28 -17.04 9.69
C PHE A 14 12.96 -16.31 8.36
N ASN A 15 13.04 -14.96 8.35
CA ASN A 15 12.82 -14.06 7.18
C ASN A 15 13.64 -12.74 7.37
N ALA A 16 13.69 -11.78 6.43
CA ALA A 16 14.69 -10.69 6.45
C ALA A 16 14.26 -9.28 5.97
N PHE A 17 15.14 -8.27 6.14
CA PHE A 17 15.08 -6.82 5.82
C PHE A 17 13.92 -6.02 6.46
N SER A 18 14.07 -4.81 7.02
CA SER A 18 15.09 -4.12 7.86
C SER A 18 14.32 -2.96 8.59
N ARG A 19 14.76 -1.84 9.22
CA ARG A 19 16.00 -1.25 9.82
C ARG A 19 15.54 -0.48 11.10
N HIS A 20 16.40 -0.34 12.13
CA HIS A 20 16.36 0.67 13.25
C HIS A 20 15.12 0.72 14.21
N ARG A 21 15.22 1.03 15.53
CA ARG A 21 16.37 1.29 16.44
C ARG A 21 16.02 0.93 17.92
N ILE A 22 16.77 -0.03 18.48
CA ILE A 22 17.22 -0.39 19.86
C ILE A 22 16.60 0.24 21.17
N CYS A 23 16.59 -0.61 22.23
CA CYS A 23 16.60 -0.37 23.71
C CYS A 23 15.27 -0.52 24.50
N SER A 24 15.21 -1.11 25.71
CA SER A 24 16.16 -1.98 26.47
C SER A 24 15.58 -2.58 27.78
N GLY A 25 15.92 -3.84 28.13
CA GLY A 25 16.06 -4.31 29.53
C GLY A 25 14.98 -5.24 30.16
N GLY A 26 15.40 -6.29 30.88
CA GLY A 26 14.56 -7.20 31.70
C GLY A 26 15.14 -8.63 31.87
N ARG A 27 14.91 -9.32 33.01
CA ARG A 27 15.46 -10.68 33.32
C ARG A 27 14.48 -11.54 34.18
N LEU A 28 14.79 -12.84 34.33
CA LEU A 28 14.29 -13.85 35.31
C LEU A 28 12.89 -14.50 35.04
N ARG A 29 12.57 -15.77 35.44
CA ARG A 29 13.32 -17.06 35.62
C ARG A 29 12.35 -18.23 35.98
N LEU A 30 12.56 -19.46 35.45
CA LEU A 30 12.04 -20.79 35.92
C LEU A 30 10.48 -21.02 35.86
N ARG A 31 9.85 -22.21 36.01
CA ARG A 31 10.25 -23.60 36.40
C ARG A 31 9.25 -24.72 35.93
N LEU A 32 9.74 -25.87 35.40
CA LEU A 32 9.30 -27.30 35.56
C LEU A 32 7.80 -27.73 35.32
N LEU A 33 7.34 -29.01 35.26
CA LEU A 33 7.82 -30.39 35.56
C LEU A 33 6.95 -31.50 34.86
N ILE A 34 7.38 -32.80 34.86
CA ILE A 34 6.60 -34.10 34.66
C ILE A 34 6.17 -34.49 33.21
N SER A 35 6.15 -35.77 32.73
CA SER A 35 6.97 -37.00 32.93
C SER A 35 6.71 -38.10 31.85
N PHE A 36 7.57 -39.15 31.81
CA PHE A 36 7.62 -40.35 30.93
C PHE A 36 6.43 -41.36 31.00
N PRO A 37 6.21 -42.31 30.02
CA PRO A 37 6.98 -43.58 29.84
C PRO A 37 7.26 -44.08 28.38
N ARG A 38 7.88 -45.27 28.25
CA ARG A 38 8.45 -45.92 27.03
C ARG A 38 7.52 -46.96 26.36
N PHE A 39 7.73 -47.24 25.06
CA PHE A 39 7.66 -48.56 24.35
C PHE A 39 8.22 -48.33 22.91
N SER A 40 8.82 -49.25 22.15
CA SER A 40 9.66 -50.45 22.41
C SER A 40 10.42 -50.85 21.12
N SER A 41 11.53 -51.57 21.24
CA SER A 41 12.39 -51.97 20.11
C SER A 41 11.91 -53.22 19.37
N GLN A 42 11.87 -53.17 18.03
CA GLN A 42 12.07 -54.33 17.15
C GLN A 42 12.32 -53.90 15.69
N PHE A 43 13.53 -54.15 15.17
CA PHE A 43 13.77 -54.93 13.95
C PHE A 43 15.28 -55.13 13.77
N SER A 44 15.68 -56.35 13.38
CA SER A 44 17.08 -56.78 13.29
C SER A 44 17.57 -56.84 11.84
N GLY A 45 18.77 -56.30 11.59
CA GLY A 45 19.57 -56.58 10.39
C GLY A 45 20.76 -57.49 10.75
N PRO A 46 21.17 -58.43 9.88
CA PRO A 46 22.31 -59.31 10.14
C PRO A 46 23.67 -58.62 9.90
N ASN A 47 24.68 -59.02 10.68
CA ASN A 47 26.06 -58.54 10.54
C ASN A 47 26.85 -59.31 9.46
N THR A 48 27.70 -58.60 8.71
CA THR A 48 28.89 -59.17 8.04
C THR A 48 30.11 -58.25 8.18
N SER A 49 30.84 -58.45 9.27
CA SER A 49 32.32 -58.38 9.40
C SER A 49 33.17 -57.50 8.47
N GLY A 50 33.87 -56.53 9.08
CA GLY A 50 35.34 -56.49 9.06
C GLY A 50 36.04 -55.47 8.14
N GLY A 51 37.21 -54.97 8.58
CA GLY A 51 38.12 -54.17 7.74
C GLY A 51 38.64 -52.87 8.36
N THR A 52 39.37 -52.93 9.47
CA THR A 52 40.12 -51.76 9.99
C THR A 52 41.33 -51.44 9.10
N ARG A 53 41.55 -50.15 8.81
CA ARG A 53 42.88 -49.58 8.56
C ARG A 53 42.88 -48.06 8.75
N GLU A 54 43.74 -47.57 9.63
CA GLU A 54 44.04 -46.16 9.79
C GLU A 54 45.02 -45.71 8.69
N TYR A 55 44.97 -44.42 8.35
CA TYR A 55 46.09 -43.70 7.74
C TYR A 55 46.03 -42.23 8.15
N ASP A 56 47.01 -41.79 8.94
CA ASP A 56 47.36 -40.38 9.08
C ASP A 56 48.01 -39.86 7.79
N ALA A 57 47.74 -38.61 7.42
CA ALA A 57 48.77 -37.70 6.92
C ALA A 57 48.32 -36.23 6.84
N ALA A 58 49.30 -35.37 7.14
CA ALA A 58 49.39 -33.92 7.02
C ALA A 58 48.65 -33.19 5.88
N ALA A 59 48.36 -31.91 6.13
CA ALA A 59 47.97 -30.95 5.11
C ALA A 59 49.17 -30.42 4.29
N SER A 60 48.89 -29.93 3.08
CA SER A 60 49.76 -29.00 2.35
C SER A 60 48.90 -27.94 1.65
N PRO A 61 49.30 -26.65 1.63
CA PRO A 61 48.53 -25.59 0.98
C PRO A 61 49.01 -25.35 -0.46
N ASP A 62 48.12 -25.51 -1.44
CA ASP A 62 48.02 -24.62 -2.60
C ASP A 62 46.71 -24.85 -3.35
N GLY A 63 46.24 -23.84 -4.08
CA GLY A 63 44.88 -23.82 -4.63
C GLY A 63 44.78 -24.07 -6.14
N HIS A 64 44.12 -25.15 -6.54
CA HIS A 64 43.47 -25.27 -7.84
C HIS A 64 42.19 -26.12 -7.73
N LEU A 65 41.15 -25.77 -8.50
CA LEU A 65 39.93 -26.57 -8.62
C LEU A 65 40.19 -27.80 -9.50
N ILE A 66 39.75 -28.97 -9.03
CA ILE A 66 39.73 -30.22 -9.80
C ILE A 66 38.27 -30.58 -10.07
N GLU A 67 37.85 -30.51 -11.33
CA GLU A 67 36.58 -31.11 -11.77
C GLU A 67 36.79 -32.62 -11.95
N THR A 68 36.15 -33.43 -11.11
CA THR A 68 36.06 -34.88 -11.32
C THR A 68 34.75 -35.20 -12.04
N PRO A 69 34.78 -35.86 -13.22
CA PRO A 69 33.55 -36.24 -13.92
C PRO A 69 32.77 -37.28 -13.11
N ILE A 70 31.45 -37.11 -13.05
CA ILE A 70 30.54 -38.05 -12.37
C ILE A 70 30.34 -39.26 -13.28
N THR A 71 30.55 -40.47 -12.75
CA THR A 71 30.27 -41.73 -13.47
C THR A 71 28.79 -42.09 -13.41
N ASP A 72 28.26 -42.65 -14.50
CA ASP A 72 26.81 -42.85 -14.71
C ASP A 72 26.10 -43.68 -13.61
N ASP A 73 26.81 -44.58 -12.92
CA ASP A 73 26.28 -45.36 -11.80
C ASP A 73 25.70 -44.50 -10.67
N ALA A 74 26.23 -43.28 -10.46
CA ALA A 74 25.70 -42.34 -9.48
C ALA A 74 24.31 -41.79 -9.88
N ALA A 75 24.08 -41.58 -11.19
CA ALA A 75 22.78 -41.17 -11.71
C ALA A 75 21.75 -42.31 -11.62
N ALA A 76 22.17 -43.56 -11.89
CA ALA A 76 21.33 -44.74 -11.72
C ALA A 76 20.90 -44.95 -10.25
N ALA A 77 21.83 -44.75 -9.30
CA ALA A 77 21.54 -44.81 -7.87
C ALA A 77 20.56 -43.71 -7.42
N ALA A 78 20.66 -42.50 -7.97
CA ALA A 78 19.71 -41.42 -7.69
C ALA A 78 18.31 -41.75 -8.24
N ALA A 79 18.21 -42.21 -9.49
CA ALA A 79 16.93 -42.55 -10.13
C ALA A 79 16.18 -43.70 -9.42
N ALA A 80 16.90 -44.64 -8.78
CA ALA A 80 16.29 -45.74 -8.03
C ALA A 80 15.52 -45.29 -6.77
N VAL A 81 15.85 -44.12 -6.20
CA VAL A 81 15.19 -43.57 -4.99
C VAL A 81 13.88 -42.84 -5.33
N ASP A 82 13.75 -42.38 -6.58
CA ASP A 82 12.78 -41.36 -7.01
C ASP A 82 11.30 -41.78 -6.88
N SER A 83 11.01 -43.09 -6.98
CA SER A 83 9.63 -43.61 -7.00
C SER A 83 9.02 -43.97 -5.64
N THR A 84 9.82 -44.05 -4.56
CA THR A 84 9.34 -44.60 -3.26
C THR A 84 8.95 -43.55 -2.22
N ILE A 85 9.56 -42.36 -2.25
CA ILE A 85 9.26 -41.28 -1.28
C ILE A 85 7.80 -40.81 -1.42
N PHE A 86 7.31 -40.65 -2.64
CA PHE A 86 5.96 -40.14 -2.95
C PHE A 86 4.79 -41.02 -2.45
N ARG A 87 5.04 -42.26 -2.02
CA ARG A 87 4.02 -43.14 -1.41
C ARG A 87 3.86 -42.97 0.10
N THR A 88 4.66 -42.15 0.77
CA THR A 88 4.67 -42.06 2.24
C THR A 88 3.61 -41.14 2.87
N LEU A 89 2.95 -40.27 2.08
CA LEU A 89 1.80 -39.49 2.55
C LEU A 89 0.53 -40.35 2.54
N SER A 90 0.11 -40.85 3.72
CA SER A 90 -1.15 -41.59 3.87
C SER A 90 -2.37 -40.72 3.50
N SER A 91 -3.48 -41.33 3.11
CA SER A 91 -4.71 -40.60 2.72
C SER A 91 -5.16 -39.60 3.79
N ARG A 92 -5.07 -39.98 5.07
CA ARG A 92 -5.36 -39.12 6.23
C ARG A 92 -4.43 -37.91 6.31
N GLN A 93 -3.15 -38.05 5.94
CA GLN A 93 -2.21 -36.93 5.93
C GLN A 93 -2.42 -35.99 4.73
N LYS A 94 -2.91 -36.51 3.58
CA LYS A 94 -3.32 -35.67 2.45
C LYS A 94 -4.58 -34.87 2.79
N GLU A 95 -5.59 -35.53 3.36
CA GLU A 95 -6.82 -34.93 3.89
C GLU A 95 -6.52 -33.89 5.01
N GLN A 96 -5.55 -34.17 5.89
CA GLN A 96 -5.07 -33.20 6.88
C GLN A 96 -4.35 -31.99 6.28
N ILE A 97 -3.91 -32.03 5.02
CA ILE A 97 -3.36 -30.86 4.31
C ILE A 97 -4.48 -30.11 3.58
N SER A 98 -5.42 -30.80 2.92
CA SER A 98 -6.51 -30.19 2.15
C SER A 98 -7.47 -29.34 2.99
N VAL A 99 -7.70 -29.72 4.24
CA VAL A 99 -8.59 -29.02 5.18
C VAL A 99 -8.12 -27.59 5.50
N PHE A 100 -6.83 -27.26 5.37
CA PHE A 100 -6.29 -25.95 5.76
C PHE A 100 -6.36 -24.88 4.66
N ARG A 101 -7.58 -24.45 4.31
CA ARG A 101 -7.83 -23.26 3.46
C ARG A 101 -7.41 -21.96 4.14
N MET A 102 -6.11 -21.65 4.10
CA MET A 102 -5.57 -20.31 4.36
C MET A 102 -4.87 -19.76 3.11
N ASN A 103 -5.17 -18.50 2.76
CA ASN A 103 -4.52 -17.77 1.66
C ASN A 103 -3.05 -17.42 2.03
N LEU A 104 -2.17 -18.42 1.97
CA LEU A 104 -0.72 -18.35 2.26
C LEU A 104 0.13 -18.25 0.98
N THR A 105 -0.48 -18.58 -0.15
CA THR A 105 0.10 -18.85 -1.48
C THR A 105 -0.77 -18.18 -2.55
N SER A 106 -0.23 -17.98 -3.75
CA SER A 106 -0.97 -17.51 -4.93
C SER A 106 -1.82 -18.62 -5.56
N GLU A 107 -1.30 -19.84 -5.54
CA GLU A 107 -1.93 -21.04 -6.09
C GLU A 107 -3.25 -21.35 -5.38
N ARG A 108 -4.27 -21.75 -6.14
CA ARG A 108 -5.65 -21.95 -5.64
C ARG A 108 -6.11 -23.40 -5.66
N GLU A 109 -5.39 -24.27 -6.36
CA GLU A 109 -5.70 -25.70 -6.47
C GLU A 109 -4.81 -26.53 -5.54
N GLU A 110 -5.40 -27.55 -4.92
CA GLU A 110 -4.72 -28.41 -3.94
C GLU A 110 -3.52 -29.14 -4.55
N GLY A 111 -3.64 -29.58 -5.82
CA GLY A 111 -2.57 -30.23 -6.56
C GLY A 111 -1.33 -29.33 -6.71
N GLU A 112 -1.52 -28.09 -7.18
CA GLU A 112 -0.42 -27.12 -7.32
C GLU A 112 0.27 -26.81 -5.98
N VAL A 113 -0.48 -26.78 -4.87
CA VAL A 113 0.06 -26.56 -3.52
C VAL A 113 0.85 -27.78 -3.02
N MET A 114 0.37 -29.00 -3.27
CA MET A 114 1.09 -30.22 -2.94
C MET A 114 2.41 -30.29 -3.72
N GLU A 115 2.33 -30.14 -5.04
CA GLU A 115 3.45 -30.17 -5.98
C GLU A 115 4.51 -29.09 -5.67
N ARG A 116 4.13 -27.81 -5.78
CA ARG A 116 5.08 -26.68 -5.74
C ARG A 116 5.59 -26.33 -4.35
N HIS A 117 5.02 -26.91 -3.28
CA HIS A 117 5.40 -26.55 -1.91
C HIS A 117 5.63 -27.73 -0.96
N VAL A 118 4.92 -28.85 -1.10
CA VAL A 118 5.18 -30.05 -0.28
C VAL A 118 6.26 -30.89 -0.95
N GLU A 119 6.08 -31.29 -2.20
CA GLU A 119 6.95 -32.22 -2.93
C GLU A 119 8.31 -31.60 -3.26
N ASP A 120 8.33 -30.37 -3.77
CA ASP A 120 9.49 -29.46 -3.84
C ASP A 120 10.33 -29.45 -2.53
N SER A 121 9.67 -29.53 -1.37
CA SER A 121 10.28 -29.49 -0.03
C SER A 121 10.57 -30.88 0.57
N LEU A 122 10.27 -31.95 -0.17
CA LEU A 122 10.61 -33.35 0.15
C LEU A 122 11.76 -33.86 -0.74
N ALA A 123 11.91 -33.32 -1.95
CA ALA A 123 13.04 -33.62 -2.85
C ALA A 123 14.41 -33.26 -2.23
N LEU A 124 14.46 -32.22 -1.39
CA LEU A 124 15.70 -31.73 -0.76
C LEU A 124 16.33 -32.68 0.27
N LEU A 125 15.63 -33.75 0.67
CA LEU A 125 15.93 -34.49 1.90
C LEU A 125 17.01 -35.56 1.72
N THR A 126 16.99 -36.28 0.61
CA THR A 126 18.05 -37.24 0.28
C THR A 126 19.40 -36.54 0.07
N PRO A 127 19.51 -35.46 -0.74
CA PRO A 127 20.75 -34.70 -0.88
C PRO A 127 21.24 -34.09 0.44
N LEU A 128 20.35 -33.53 1.26
CA LEU A 128 20.71 -32.96 2.57
C LEU A 128 21.29 -34.02 3.51
N ARG A 129 20.64 -35.19 3.61
CA ARG A 129 21.12 -36.28 4.46
C ARG A 129 22.48 -36.82 3.99
N GLN A 130 22.65 -36.99 2.69
CA GLN A 130 23.89 -37.45 2.08
C GLN A 130 25.03 -36.44 2.27
N SER A 131 24.77 -35.15 2.05
CA SER A 131 25.72 -34.06 2.29
C SER A 131 26.16 -33.98 3.75
N TYR A 132 25.21 -34.09 4.68
CA TYR A 132 25.51 -34.04 6.12
C TYR A 132 26.34 -35.24 6.59
N LEU A 133 25.90 -36.46 6.25
CA LEU A 133 26.60 -37.70 6.66
C LEU A 133 28.04 -37.77 6.10
N SER A 134 28.27 -37.31 4.87
CA SER A 134 29.59 -37.36 4.22
C SER A 134 30.53 -36.21 4.61
N ARG A 135 30.02 -35.06 5.08
CA ARG A 135 30.84 -33.84 5.28
C ARG A 135 30.85 -33.29 6.71
N CYS A 136 30.00 -33.82 7.61
CA CYS A 136 29.82 -33.32 8.99
C CYS A 136 29.79 -34.39 10.09
N CYS A 137 29.50 -35.65 9.80
CA CYS A 137 29.59 -36.75 10.77
C CYS A 137 30.99 -37.40 10.78
N PRO A 138 31.56 -37.74 11.95
CA PRO A 138 32.73 -38.61 12.04
C PRO A 138 32.41 -40.02 11.52
N SER A 139 33.37 -40.67 10.87
CA SER A 139 33.24 -42.00 10.27
C SER A 139 32.93 -43.14 11.27
N SER A 140 33.09 -42.89 12.56
CA SER A 140 32.92 -43.89 13.63
C SER A 140 31.47 -44.31 13.88
N PHE A 141 30.50 -43.39 13.75
CA PHE A 141 29.07 -43.65 14.02
C PHE A 141 28.17 -42.74 13.17
N PRO A 142 27.69 -43.20 11.99
CA PRO A 142 26.87 -42.39 11.09
C PRO A 142 25.39 -42.34 11.51
N SER A 143 25.10 -41.67 12.65
CA SER A 143 23.72 -41.29 12.99
C SER A 143 23.41 -39.83 12.61
N CYS A 144 22.13 -39.53 12.40
CA CYS A 144 21.58 -38.19 12.30
C CYS A 144 21.00 -37.69 13.64
N ASP A 145 21.04 -38.51 14.70
CA ASP A 145 20.51 -38.18 16.02
C ASP A 145 21.14 -36.89 16.57
N GLY A 146 20.29 -35.92 16.92
CA GLY A 146 20.74 -34.64 17.47
C GLY A 146 21.09 -33.55 16.45
N LEU A 147 21.01 -33.81 15.14
CA LEU A 147 21.14 -32.80 14.07
C LEU A 147 20.26 -31.57 14.37
N LYS A 148 20.88 -30.40 14.53
CA LYS A 148 20.17 -29.12 14.65
C LYS A 148 20.03 -28.47 13.28
N LEU A 149 18.79 -28.29 12.82
CA LEU A 149 18.51 -27.72 11.50
C LEU A 149 17.75 -26.40 11.60
N VAL A 150 18.13 -25.43 10.78
CA VAL A 150 17.38 -24.18 10.61
C VAL A 150 16.93 -24.02 9.16
N ASP A 151 15.68 -23.62 8.98
CA ASP A 151 15.08 -23.23 7.71
C ASP A 151 15.02 -21.70 7.63
N VAL A 152 15.12 -21.13 6.43
CA VAL A 152 15.04 -19.69 6.21
C VAL A 152 14.16 -19.46 5.00
N GLY A 153 13.09 -18.68 5.18
CA GLY A 153 12.05 -18.44 4.20
C GLY A 153 11.88 -16.94 3.88
N SER A 154 11.08 -16.63 2.87
CA SER A 154 10.71 -15.26 2.49
C SER A 154 9.25 -15.18 2.04
N GLY A 155 8.73 -13.97 1.98
CA GLY A 155 7.42 -13.66 1.39
C GLY A 155 6.55 -12.76 2.26
N ALA A 156 5.58 -12.12 1.60
CA ALA A 156 4.54 -11.34 2.26
C ALA A 156 3.67 -12.23 3.17
N GLY A 157 3.09 -11.63 4.22
CA GLY A 157 2.20 -12.34 5.14
C GLY A 157 2.88 -13.12 6.27
N PHE A 158 4.17 -12.84 6.57
CA PHE A 158 4.97 -13.31 7.72
C PHE A 158 4.16 -13.96 8.86
N ARG A 159 3.31 -13.17 9.54
CA ARG A 159 2.50 -13.62 10.68
C ARG A 159 1.54 -14.77 10.36
N LYS A 160 0.88 -14.77 9.18
CA LYS A 160 -0.02 -15.86 8.76
C LYS A 160 0.77 -17.15 8.53
N ARG A 161 1.97 -17.06 7.95
CA ARG A 161 2.86 -18.22 7.71
C ARG A 161 3.42 -18.77 9.03
N CYS A 162 3.90 -17.94 9.95
CA CYS A 162 4.32 -18.41 11.28
C CYS A 162 3.16 -19.04 12.06
N PHE A 163 1.97 -18.43 12.04
CA PHE A 163 0.78 -18.98 12.71
C PHE A 163 0.33 -20.32 12.10
N PHE A 164 0.39 -20.46 10.77
CA PHE A 164 0.17 -21.75 10.09
C PHE A 164 1.20 -22.80 10.52
N LEU A 165 2.49 -22.48 10.52
CA LEU A 165 3.53 -23.41 10.97
C LEU A 165 3.35 -23.81 12.44
N GLU A 166 3.01 -22.88 13.33
CA GLU A 166 2.70 -23.17 14.73
C GLU A 166 1.44 -24.04 14.89
N HIS A 167 0.42 -23.83 14.05
CA HIS A 167 -0.78 -24.66 14.05
C HIS A 167 -0.46 -26.07 13.57
N VAL A 168 0.28 -26.22 12.45
CA VAL A 168 0.75 -27.52 11.95
C VAL A 168 1.56 -28.25 13.03
N VAL A 169 2.55 -27.60 13.64
CA VAL A 169 3.39 -28.17 14.71
C VAL A 169 2.56 -28.68 15.90
N ARG A 170 1.57 -27.89 16.36
CA ARG A 170 0.64 -28.32 17.43
C ARG A 170 -0.22 -29.49 16.99
N PHE A 171 -0.76 -29.46 15.78
CA PHE A 171 -1.69 -30.44 15.24
C PHE A 171 -1.01 -31.79 14.93
N THR A 172 0.25 -31.78 14.50
CA THR A 172 1.07 -32.98 14.28
C THR A 172 1.83 -33.44 15.53
N GLY A 173 1.67 -32.77 16.67
CA GLY A 173 2.26 -33.19 17.96
C GLY A 173 3.78 -33.03 18.09
N LEU A 174 4.39 -32.15 17.30
CA LEU A 174 5.85 -32.05 17.17
C LEU A 174 6.48 -31.23 18.31
N SER A 175 7.00 -31.91 19.33
CA SER A 175 7.68 -31.30 20.49
C SER A 175 9.06 -30.72 20.18
N ASN A 176 9.60 -31.05 19.01
CA ASN A 176 10.96 -30.77 18.53
C ASN A 176 11.04 -29.63 17.48
N VAL A 177 9.94 -28.93 17.20
CA VAL A 177 9.92 -27.79 16.26
C VAL A 177 9.58 -26.51 16.99
N LYS A 178 10.40 -25.47 16.79
CA LYS A 178 10.21 -24.14 17.38
C LYS A 178 10.13 -23.11 16.26
N VAL A 179 8.92 -22.71 15.88
CA VAL A 179 8.73 -21.53 15.02
C VAL A 179 9.15 -20.29 15.81
N LEU A 180 10.04 -19.46 15.27
CA LEU A 180 10.46 -18.20 15.90
C LEU A 180 10.11 -17.04 14.98
N ARG A 181 9.40 -16.04 15.50
CA ARG A 181 8.87 -14.92 14.71
C ARG A 181 9.88 -13.77 14.63
N GLU A 182 11.10 -14.07 14.19
CA GLU A 182 12.21 -13.11 14.15
C GLU A 182 12.85 -12.99 12.77
N ARG A 183 13.74 -12.00 12.64
CA ARG A 183 14.55 -11.80 11.44
C ARG A 183 15.87 -12.59 11.46
N ALA A 184 16.25 -13.15 10.32
CA ALA A 184 17.47 -13.97 10.18
C ALA A 184 18.74 -13.17 10.55
N GLU A 185 18.80 -11.89 10.19
CA GLU A 185 19.92 -11.01 10.53
C GLU A 185 20.00 -10.75 12.04
N ASN A 186 18.86 -10.55 12.72
CA ASN A 186 18.79 -10.38 14.16
C ASN A 186 19.28 -11.65 14.88
N VAL A 187 18.83 -12.80 14.41
CA VAL A 187 19.13 -14.11 15.01
C VAL A 187 20.58 -14.51 14.76
N GLY A 188 21.11 -14.26 13.56
CA GLY A 188 22.52 -14.45 13.23
C GLY A 188 23.48 -13.53 13.99
N GLN A 189 22.97 -12.44 14.59
CA GLN A 189 23.71 -11.57 15.51
C GLN A 189 23.48 -11.93 17.00
N SER A 190 22.53 -12.82 17.32
CA SER A 190 22.25 -13.22 18.70
C SER A 190 23.16 -14.37 19.13
N LEU A 191 23.79 -14.22 20.30
CA LEU A 191 24.58 -15.27 20.96
C LEU A 191 23.76 -16.54 21.27
N ASP A 192 22.43 -16.43 21.33
CA ASP A 192 21.53 -17.57 21.58
C ASP A 192 21.32 -18.48 20.35
N PHE A 193 21.81 -18.09 19.17
CA PHE A 193 21.55 -18.78 17.89
C PHE A 193 22.71 -18.76 16.87
N ARG A 194 23.62 -17.79 16.95
CA ARG A 194 24.80 -17.66 16.07
C ARG A 194 25.73 -18.88 16.20
N GLU A 195 26.15 -19.43 15.07
CA GLU A 195 27.05 -20.60 14.98
C GLU A 195 26.59 -21.85 15.78
N LEU A 196 25.28 -22.02 16.02
CA LEU A 196 24.73 -23.14 16.80
C LEU A 196 24.12 -24.29 15.98
N PHE A 197 23.86 -24.09 14.69
CA PHE A 197 23.17 -25.07 13.82
C PHE A 197 24.15 -25.90 12.99
N ASP A 198 23.83 -27.16 12.79
CA ASP A 198 24.60 -28.08 11.95
C ASP A 198 24.34 -27.83 10.46
N VAL A 199 23.07 -27.56 10.12
CA VAL A 199 22.60 -27.31 8.76
C VAL A 199 21.63 -26.13 8.73
N ALA A 200 21.86 -25.16 7.84
CA ALA A 200 20.86 -24.19 7.42
C ALA A 200 20.29 -24.56 6.03
N VAL A 201 19.01 -24.30 5.79
CA VAL A 201 18.30 -24.56 4.53
C VAL A 201 17.55 -23.30 4.09
N ALA A 202 17.55 -22.99 2.79
CA ALA A 202 16.69 -21.94 2.22
C ALA A 202 16.17 -22.31 0.82
N ARG A 203 14.89 -22.09 0.54
CA ARG A 203 14.25 -22.42 -0.77
C ARG A 203 13.71 -21.17 -1.48
N ALA A 204 14.35 -20.79 -2.60
CA ALA A 204 13.90 -19.71 -3.50
C ALA A 204 13.56 -18.36 -2.83
N VAL A 205 14.37 -17.96 -1.84
CA VAL A 205 14.09 -16.84 -0.90
C VAL A 205 14.57 -15.47 -1.38
N ALA A 206 15.79 -15.41 -1.92
CA ALA A 206 16.49 -14.21 -2.39
C ALA A 206 17.70 -14.63 -3.27
N GLU A 207 18.50 -13.69 -3.76
CA GLU A 207 19.80 -13.98 -4.39
C GLU A 207 20.76 -14.72 -3.44
N MET A 208 21.61 -15.61 -3.95
CA MET A 208 22.57 -16.37 -3.15
C MET A 208 23.46 -15.49 -2.26
N ARG A 209 23.86 -14.31 -2.75
CA ARG A 209 24.62 -13.30 -1.99
C ARG A 209 23.93 -12.96 -0.67
N ILE A 210 22.62 -12.74 -0.76
CA ILE A 210 21.75 -12.33 0.34
C ILE A 210 21.50 -13.52 1.28
N LEU A 211 21.34 -14.73 0.74
CA LEU A 211 21.16 -15.93 1.58
C LEU A 211 22.44 -16.32 2.34
N ALA A 212 23.62 -16.09 1.78
CA ALA A 212 24.89 -16.26 2.48
C ALA A 212 24.98 -15.36 3.73
N GLU A 213 24.49 -14.12 3.66
CA GLU A 213 24.43 -13.19 4.80
C GLU A 213 23.44 -13.62 5.89
N TYR A 214 22.41 -14.40 5.57
CA TYR A 214 21.37 -14.83 6.53
C TYR A 214 21.63 -16.21 7.13
N CYS A 215 22.08 -17.16 6.32
CA CYS A 215 22.15 -18.57 6.71
C CYS A 215 23.50 -18.94 7.33
N LEU A 216 24.62 -18.45 6.77
CA LEU A 216 25.95 -18.79 7.30
C LEU A 216 26.19 -18.34 8.76
N PRO A 217 25.68 -17.20 9.25
CA PRO A 217 25.82 -16.83 10.68
C PRO A 217 25.16 -17.79 11.66
N LEU A 218 24.20 -18.59 11.23
CA LEU A 218 23.49 -19.56 12.07
C LEU A 218 24.27 -20.89 12.11
N VAL A 219 25.04 -21.19 11.07
CA VAL A 219 25.74 -22.46 10.87
C VAL A 219 27.08 -22.45 11.61
N ARG A 220 27.30 -23.46 12.46
CA ARG A 220 28.59 -23.65 13.17
C ARG A 220 29.75 -23.80 12.19
N VAL A 221 30.97 -23.49 12.63
CA VAL A 221 32.17 -23.84 11.86
C VAL A 221 32.19 -25.35 11.58
N GLY A 222 32.38 -25.71 10.31
CA GLY A 222 32.30 -27.08 9.79
C GLY A 222 30.90 -27.58 9.43
N GLY A 223 29.82 -26.82 9.71
CA GLY A 223 28.44 -27.12 9.28
C GLY A 223 28.14 -26.67 7.85
N LEU A 224 26.92 -26.96 7.38
CA LEU A 224 26.48 -26.69 6.00
C LEU A 224 25.38 -25.63 5.91
N PHE A 225 25.37 -24.87 4.83
CA PHE A 225 24.23 -24.11 4.34
C PHE A 225 23.82 -24.67 2.96
N ILE A 226 22.56 -25.04 2.83
CA ILE A 226 21.98 -25.67 1.65
C ILE A 226 20.92 -24.73 1.04
N ALA A 227 21.09 -24.38 -0.22
CA ALA A 227 20.22 -23.42 -0.91
C ALA A 227 19.60 -24.05 -2.16
N ALA A 228 18.27 -24.16 -2.19
CA ALA A 228 17.52 -24.65 -3.33
C ALA A 228 17.05 -23.47 -4.20
N LYS A 229 17.45 -23.46 -5.48
CA LYS A 229 17.22 -22.36 -6.44
C LYS A 229 16.79 -22.90 -7.81
N GLY A 230 16.35 -21.98 -8.67
CA GLY A 230 16.04 -22.25 -10.08
C GLY A 230 17.20 -21.90 -11.02
N HIS A 231 16.84 -21.67 -12.29
CA HIS A 231 17.72 -21.56 -13.46
C HIS A 231 18.93 -20.59 -13.35
N ASN A 232 19.93 -20.88 -14.19
CA ASN A 232 21.18 -20.14 -14.46
C ASN A 232 22.21 -20.09 -13.31
N PRO A 233 22.78 -21.25 -12.89
CA PRO A 233 23.56 -21.33 -11.66
C PRO A 233 24.90 -20.60 -11.69
N GLN A 234 25.60 -20.59 -12.83
CA GLN A 234 26.97 -20.04 -12.93
C GLN A 234 27.01 -18.53 -12.67
N GLU A 235 25.98 -17.80 -13.09
CA GLU A 235 25.87 -16.36 -12.83
C GLU A 235 25.57 -16.09 -11.35
N GLU A 236 24.72 -16.88 -10.70
CA GLU A 236 24.41 -16.73 -9.28
C GLU A 236 25.58 -17.09 -8.37
N ILE A 237 26.37 -18.13 -8.69
CA ILE A 237 27.64 -18.41 -7.99
C ILE A 237 28.57 -17.21 -8.11
N ARG A 238 28.87 -16.75 -9.34
CA ARG A 238 29.81 -15.66 -9.60
C ARG A 238 29.41 -14.36 -8.92
N ASN A 239 28.11 -14.06 -8.86
CA ASN A 239 27.60 -12.86 -8.20
C ASN A 239 27.57 -12.96 -6.65
N SER A 240 27.70 -14.16 -6.07
CA SER A 240 27.64 -14.39 -4.61
C SER A 240 28.97 -14.76 -3.96
N GLU A 241 29.95 -15.24 -4.72
CA GLU A 241 31.27 -15.68 -4.24
C GLU A 241 31.90 -14.75 -3.20
N LYS A 242 31.98 -13.44 -3.49
CA LYS A 242 32.58 -12.46 -2.58
C LYS A 242 31.87 -12.38 -1.22
N ALA A 243 30.53 -12.52 -1.18
CA ALA A 243 29.80 -12.52 0.08
C ALA A 243 29.94 -13.85 0.81
N ILE A 244 29.93 -14.98 0.10
CA ILE A 244 30.23 -16.32 0.65
C ILE A 244 31.59 -16.30 1.38
N GLN A 245 32.63 -15.77 0.73
CA GLN A 245 33.97 -15.63 1.31
C GLN A 245 34.01 -14.67 2.51
N LEU A 246 33.34 -13.51 2.43
CA LEU A 246 33.24 -12.54 3.54
C LEU A 246 32.51 -13.10 4.77
N MET A 247 31.49 -13.93 4.54
CA MET A 247 30.74 -14.65 5.58
C MET A 247 31.42 -15.96 6.02
N GLY A 248 32.70 -16.18 5.67
CA GLY A 248 33.52 -17.30 6.14
C GLY A 248 33.18 -18.67 5.53
N GLY A 249 32.35 -18.70 4.49
CA GLY A 249 31.95 -19.93 3.80
C GLY A 249 32.78 -20.24 2.55
N SER A 250 32.66 -21.47 2.06
CA SER A 250 33.13 -21.90 0.74
C SER A 250 32.08 -22.76 0.04
N MET A 251 31.94 -22.63 -1.28
CA MET A 251 31.13 -23.58 -2.07
C MET A 251 31.80 -24.95 -2.07
N VAL A 252 31.01 -26.01 -1.93
CA VAL A 252 31.51 -27.40 -1.85
C VAL A 252 30.85 -28.31 -2.88
N GLU A 253 29.57 -28.11 -3.19
CA GLU A 253 28.83 -28.96 -4.12
C GLU A 253 27.70 -28.20 -4.82
N LEU A 254 27.42 -28.60 -6.06
CA LEU A 254 26.23 -28.21 -6.82
C LEU A 254 25.55 -29.48 -7.31
N CYS A 255 24.37 -29.79 -6.78
CA CYS A 255 23.58 -30.96 -7.15
C CYS A 255 22.36 -30.52 -7.96
N THR A 256 22.09 -31.14 -9.11
CA THR A 256 20.77 -31.02 -9.76
C THR A 256 19.83 -32.04 -9.14
N VAL A 257 18.69 -31.58 -8.64
CA VAL A 257 17.64 -32.42 -8.07
C VAL A 257 16.46 -32.44 -9.02
N LEU A 258 16.09 -33.64 -9.50
CA LEU A 258 14.87 -33.83 -10.27
C LEU A 258 13.66 -33.63 -9.35
N SER A 259 12.77 -32.77 -9.80
CA SER A 259 11.44 -32.53 -9.24
C SER A 259 10.57 -31.96 -10.38
N VAL A 260 9.33 -31.54 -10.11
CA VAL A 260 8.45 -30.99 -11.16
C VAL A 260 9.01 -29.70 -11.78
N LYS A 261 9.97 -29.06 -11.10
CA LYS A 261 10.93 -28.14 -11.71
C LYS A 261 12.33 -28.66 -11.41
N GLU A 262 13.26 -28.51 -12.35
CA GLU A 262 14.68 -28.74 -12.09
C GLU A 262 15.14 -27.78 -10.99
N LEU A 263 15.53 -28.33 -9.84
CA LEU A 263 16.00 -27.57 -8.69
C LEU A 263 17.52 -27.72 -8.57
N LEU A 264 18.22 -26.60 -8.55
CA LEU A 264 19.66 -26.53 -8.37
C LEU A 264 19.96 -26.30 -6.89
N LEU A 265 20.69 -27.25 -6.30
CA LEU A 265 21.00 -27.30 -4.88
C LEU A 265 22.47 -26.96 -4.65
N TYR A 266 22.72 -25.82 -4.03
CA TYR A 266 24.06 -25.42 -3.64
C TYR A 266 24.35 -25.88 -2.21
N VAL A 267 25.52 -26.49 -1.99
CA VAL A 267 26.03 -26.86 -0.67
C VAL A 267 27.25 -26.02 -0.35
N LEU A 268 27.08 -25.13 0.62
CA LEU A 268 28.09 -24.25 1.17
C LEU A 268 28.55 -24.79 2.52
N LYS A 269 29.85 -24.79 2.82
CA LYS A 269 30.38 -25.16 4.14
C LYS A 269 30.90 -23.92 4.86
N SER A 270 30.58 -23.80 6.15
CA SER A 270 31.15 -22.78 7.03
C SER A 270 32.58 -23.19 7.40
N CYS A 271 33.56 -22.37 7.05
CA CYS A 271 34.99 -22.73 7.11
C CYS A 271 35.81 -21.85 8.07
N ARG A 272 35.26 -20.73 8.56
CA ARG A 272 35.89 -19.82 9.53
C ARG A 272 34.83 -19.24 10.48
N PRO A 273 35.15 -19.01 11.77
CA PRO A 273 34.24 -18.31 12.68
C PRO A 273 33.98 -16.89 12.17
N GLN A 274 32.74 -16.42 12.30
CA GLN A 274 32.33 -15.15 11.73
C GLN A 274 32.65 -13.98 12.65
N ARG A 275 33.37 -12.98 12.13
CA ARG A 275 33.60 -11.68 12.79
C ARG A 275 32.28 -10.91 12.95
N ASN A 276 32.22 -9.97 13.90
CA ASN A 276 31.07 -9.09 14.00
C ASN A 276 31.07 -8.08 12.84
N ILE A 277 29.89 -7.82 12.26
CA ILE A 277 29.74 -6.84 11.16
C ILE A 277 30.24 -5.44 11.57
N LEU A 278 30.08 -5.08 12.84
CA LEU A 278 30.61 -3.84 13.44
C LEU A 278 32.15 -3.76 13.40
N GLU A 279 32.88 -4.88 13.53
CA GLU A 279 34.34 -4.90 13.44
C GLU A 279 34.82 -4.74 11.99
N ILE A 280 34.11 -5.34 11.03
CA ILE A 280 34.42 -5.23 9.59
C ILE A 280 34.30 -3.78 9.11
N GLN A 281 33.36 -3.00 9.68
CA GLN A 281 33.23 -1.57 9.44
C GLN A 281 34.27 -0.71 10.19
N LEU A 282 34.90 -1.23 11.25
CA LEU A 282 35.96 -0.54 11.97
C LEU A 282 37.35 -0.75 11.35
N ASP A 283 37.65 -1.92 10.81
CA ASP A 283 38.94 -2.23 10.18
C ASP A 283 39.18 -1.40 8.91
N SER A 284 38.12 -1.19 8.13
CA SER A 284 38.09 -0.29 6.97
C SER A 284 38.23 1.20 7.31
N SER A 285 38.10 1.59 8.59
CA SER A 285 38.31 2.96 9.08
C SER A 285 39.69 3.22 9.70
N ARG A 286 40.57 2.20 9.77
CA ARG A 286 41.92 2.32 10.36
C ARG A 286 43.04 2.62 9.37
N HIS A 287 42.79 2.55 8.07
CA HIS A 287 43.75 2.86 7.01
C HIS A 287 43.59 4.31 6.51
N GLY A 288 43.88 5.28 7.38
CA GLY A 288 43.60 6.70 7.12
C GLY A 288 44.42 7.69 7.96
N ALA A 289 45.75 7.60 7.93
CA ALA A 289 46.65 8.56 8.58
C ALA A 289 47.79 9.00 7.63
N LEU A 290 48.03 10.32 7.60
CA LEU A 290 48.84 11.08 6.63
C LEU A 290 50.33 10.72 6.53
N ALA A 291 50.88 10.90 5.32
CA ALA A 291 52.29 11.22 5.05
C ALA A 291 52.37 12.28 3.92
N PRO A 292 53.42 13.13 3.84
CA PRO A 292 53.35 14.43 3.13
C PRO A 292 53.83 14.45 1.67
N TYR A 293 53.47 15.55 0.97
CA TYR A 293 53.89 15.91 -0.39
C TYR A 293 55.39 16.26 -0.52
N PRO A 294 55.97 15.99 -1.71
CA PRO A 294 57.01 16.83 -2.32
C PRO A 294 56.55 17.54 -3.61
N THR A 295 57.36 18.48 -4.12
CA THR A 295 57.04 19.48 -5.16
C THR A 295 57.39 19.07 -6.61
N PRO A 296 56.77 19.68 -7.65
CA PRO A 296 56.99 19.33 -9.06
C PRO A 296 57.92 20.27 -9.86
N ASN A 297 58.85 19.71 -10.65
CA ASN A 297 59.38 20.21 -11.94
C ASN A 297 60.54 19.30 -12.45
N PRO A 298 61.00 19.35 -13.73
CA PRO A 298 60.55 20.22 -14.83
C PRO A 298 60.12 19.48 -16.13
N ARG A 299 59.75 20.30 -17.13
CA ARG A 299 59.62 20.03 -18.60
C ARG A 299 60.95 19.55 -19.23
N PRO A 300 61.01 19.00 -20.48
CA PRO A 300 60.24 19.31 -21.71
C PRO A 300 59.50 18.06 -22.31
N TRP A 301 58.95 17.99 -23.54
CA TRP A 301 59.15 18.67 -24.84
C TRP A 301 57.84 18.84 -25.68
N LEU A 302 58.00 19.24 -26.95
CA LEU A 302 57.05 19.29 -28.10
C LEU A 302 57.64 18.40 -29.25
N PRO A 303 57.01 18.07 -30.41
CA PRO A 303 56.08 18.95 -31.16
C PRO A 303 54.96 18.35 -32.08
N LEU A 304 54.09 19.26 -32.55
CA LEU A 304 53.45 19.36 -33.88
C LEU A 304 52.24 18.49 -34.32
N CYS A 305 51.53 19.06 -35.31
CA CYS A 305 50.24 18.69 -35.93
C CYS A 305 50.48 18.05 -37.35
N PRO A 306 49.52 17.83 -38.31
CA PRO A 306 48.21 18.49 -38.49
C PRO A 306 47.00 17.70 -39.06
N VAL A 307 45.85 18.39 -38.93
CA VAL A 307 44.62 18.45 -39.76
C VAL A 307 44.61 17.73 -41.12
N ILE A 308 43.54 16.95 -41.40
CA ILE A 308 42.86 16.87 -42.71
C ILE A 308 41.33 16.81 -42.53
N LEU A 309 40.59 17.51 -43.40
CA LEU A 309 39.17 17.37 -43.74
C LEU A 309 39.11 17.26 -45.29
N PRO A 310 38.18 16.50 -45.93
CA PRO A 310 36.96 17.16 -46.41
C PRO A 310 35.69 16.30 -46.70
N ARG A 311 34.54 16.98 -46.62
CA ARG A 311 33.35 17.00 -47.51
C ARG A 311 32.86 15.79 -48.36
N TRP A 312 31.54 15.58 -48.23
CA TRP A 312 30.49 15.46 -49.30
C TRP A 312 30.49 14.28 -50.30
N ALA A 313 29.37 13.54 -50.35
CA ALA A 313 28.45 13.50 -51.52
C ALA A 313 27.20 12.61 -51.32
N SER A 314 26.06 13.08 -51.83
CA SER A 314 24.92 12.28 -52.34
C SER A 314 24.81 12.61 -53.86
N PRO A 315 23.75 12.31 -54.67
CA PRO A 315 22.45 11.62 -54.43
C PRO A 315 22.02 10.63 -55.58
N TRP A 316 20.72 10.23 -55.60
CA TRP A 316 19.96 9.52 -56.67
C TRP A 316 20.30 8.01 -56.90
N SER A 317 19.39 7.13 -57.39
CA SER A 317 17.91 7.09 -57.38
C SER A 317 17.36 5.73 -57.90
N LYS A 318 16.02 5.59 -57.88
CA LYS A 318 15.13 4.83 -58.80
C LYS A 318 14.79 3.34 -58.58
N ILE A 319 13.47 3.12 -58.75
CA ILE A 319 12.74 1.91 -59.19
C ILE A 319 12.66 0.74 -58.19
N GLY A 320 11.45 0.22 -58.02
CA GLY A 320 11.16 -1.01 -57.28
C GLY A 320 10.16 -1.88 -58.05
N LEU A 321 9.95 -3.12 -57.57
CA LEU A 321 8.93 -4.04 -58.10
C LEU A 321 8.51 -5.04 -57.01
N VAL A 322 7.28 -5.52 -57.13
CA VAL A 322 6.55 -6.47 -56.27
C VAL A 322 5.80 -7.41 -57.24
N PRO A 323 5.55 -8.72 -56.99
CA PRO A 323 5.67 -9.48 -55.73
C PRO A 323 6.45 -10.83 -55.84
N SER A 324 6.53 -11.58 -54.73
CA SER A 324 6.03 -12.98 -54.71
C SER A 324 5.93 -13.54 -53.27
N ARG A 325 4.99 -14.47 -53.04
CA ARG A 325 4.77 -15.13 -51.73
C ARG A 325 5.66 -16.37 -51.58
N ARG A 326 6.38 -16.48 -50.46
CA ARG A 326 6.61 -17.77 -49.77
C ARG A 326 6.42 -17.62 -48.27
N ARG A 327 5.56 -18.45 -47.67
CA ARG A 327 5.46 -18.58 -46.21
C ARG A 327 6.76 -19.20 -45.69
N ARG A 328 7.34 -18.62 -44.64
CA ARG A 328 8.18 -19.34 -43.67
C ARG A 328 7.54 -19.17 -42.30
N SER A 329 7.40 -20.25 -41.57
CA SER A 329 7.03 -20.23 -40.16
C SER A 329 8.17 -19.62 -39.36
N VAL A 330 7.94 -18.45 -38.77
CA VAL A 330 8.83 -17.91 -37.74
C VAL A 330 8.59 -18.75 -36.47
N ALA A 331 9.63 -19.43 -36.00
CA ALA A 331 9.56 -20.13 -34.71
C ALA A 331 9.41 -19.10 -33.59
N THR A 332 8.46 -19.33 -32.69
CA THR A 332 8.15 -18.39 -31.61
C THR A 332 9.28 -18.38 -30.59
N LEU A 333 10.12 -17.35 -30.63
CA LEU A 333 11.03 -17.03 -29.53
C LEU A 333 10.20 -16.73 -28.27
N PRO A 334 10.65 -17.16 -27.07
CA PRO A 334 9.93 -16.85 -25.84
C PRO A 334 9.87 -15.33 -25.62
N HIS A 335 8.70 -14.83 -25.22
CA HIS A 335 8.50 -13.40 -24.99
C HIS A 335 9.38 -12.91 -23.83
N ALA A 336 10.43 -12.15 -24.16
CA ALA A 336 11.08 -11.28 -23.19
C ALA A 336 10.07 -10.21 -22.74
N THR A 337 9.82 -10.11 -21.44
CA THR A 337 8.92 -9.12 -20.85
C THR A 337 9.59 -7.74 -20.83
N PHE A 338 9.39 -6.97 -21.90
CA PHE A 338 9.80 -5.57 -21.97
C PHE A 338 9.16 -4.76 -20.83
N ARG A 339 9.98 -4.07 -20.03
CA ARG A 339 9.50 -3.18 -18.96
C ARG A 339 8.69 -2.01 -19.57
N SER A 340 7.56 -1.68 -18.97
CA SER A 340 6.71 -0.54 -19.38
C SER A 340 7.49 0.79 -19.32
N ARG A 341 6.95 1.85 -19.93
CA ARG A 341 7.57 3.19 -19.83
C ARG A 341 7.47 3.69 -18.39
N THR A 342 6.32 3.49 -17.76
CA THR A 342 6.02 3.77 -16.35
C THR A 342 7.01 3.08 -15.42
N GLN A 343 7.22 1.77 -15.57
CA GLN A 343 8.23 1.05 -14.79
C GLN A 343 9.62 1.69 -14.95
N ARG A 344 10.05 1.96 -16.19
CA ARG A 344 11.37 2.56 -16.47
C ARG A 344 11.52 4.01 -16.00
N ILE A 345 10.42 4.75 -15.82
CA ILE A 345 10.43 6.09 -15.21
C ILE A 345 10.51 5.95 -13.68
N MET A 346 9.64 5.12 -13.08
CA MET A 346 9.56 4.95 -11.62
C MET A 346 10.84 4.32 -11.05
N GLU A 347 11.47 3.37 -11.75
CA GLU A 347 12.77 2.77 -11.38
C GLU A 347 13.95 3.77 -11.40
N ARG A 348 13.80 4.94 -12.03
CA ARG A 348 14.83 6.00 -12.07
C ARG A 348 14.65 7.05 -10.96
N ILE A 349 13.48 7.12 -10.34
CA ILE A 349 13.17 8.11 -9.31
C ILE A 349 13.72 7.61 -7.97
N SER A 350 14.45 8.48 -7.27
CA SER A 350 15.01 8.16 -5.94
C SER A 350 13.92 8.14 -4.88
N THR A 351 13.30 6.97 -4.66
CA THR A 351 12.23 6.79 -3.67
C THR A 351 12.75 6.88 -2.23
N CYS A 352 12.45 7.99 -1.56
CA CYS A 352 12.73 8.22 -0.14
C CYS A 352 11.44 8.59 0.60
N ASN A 353 11.30 8.12 1.85
CA ASN A 353 10.26 8.52 2.81
C ASN A 353 8.79 8.37 2.36
N GLU A 354 8.38 7.21 1.85
CA GLU A 354 6.95 6.93 1.61
C GLU A 354 6.11 7.01 2.90
N VAL A 355 4.86 7.45 2.77
CA VAL A 355 3.88 7.59 3.87
C VAL A 355 2.48 7.08 3.46
N GLY A 356 1.57 6.96 4.44
CA GLY A 356 0.21 6.47 4.21
C GLY A 356 -0.72 7.49 3.51
N GLY A 357 -1.61 6.97 2.67
CA GLY A 357 -2.63 7.74 1.94
C GLY A 357 -2.50 7.60 0.41
N ALA A 358 -3.54 7.98 -0.34
CA ALA A 358 -3.45 8.08 -1.80
C ALA A 358 -2.36 9.10 -2.19
N GLY A 359 -1.52 8.79 -3.18
CA GLY A 359 -0.34 9.60 -3.53
C GLY A 359 0.75 9.70 -2.45
N GLY A 360 0.64 9.00 -1.31
CA GLY A 360 1.67 8.99 -0.25
C GLY A 360 2.90 8.13 -0.56
N SER A 361 2.85 7.36 -1.64
CA SER A 361 3.88 6.43 -2.10
C SER A 361 4.01 6.54 -3.63
N SER A 362 5.25 6.39 -4.12
CA SER A 362 5.61 6.59 -5.54
C SER A 362 6.41 5.41 -6.11
N SER A 363 6.57 4.29 -5.37
CA SER A 363 7.22 3.08 -5.88
C SER A 363 6.31 2.28 -6.82
N TYR A 364 6.94 1.57 -7.76
CA TYR A 364 6.25 0.72 -8.72
C TYR A 364 5.55 -0.46 -8.02
N GLU A 365 6.14 -0.97 -6.94
CA GLU A 365 5.52 -1.98 -6.08
C GLU A 365 4.27 -1.45 -5.36
N ALA A 366 4.15 -0.15 -5.12
CA ALA A 366 2.94 0.44 -4.54
C ALA A 366 1.84 0.65 -5.58
N LEU A 367 2.20 1.06 -6.80
CA LEU A 367 1.29 1.08 -7.96
C LEU A 367 0.65 -0.30 -8.16
N LYS A 368 1.48 -1.37 -8.26
CA LYS A 368 0.99 -2.74 -8.44
C LYS A 368 0.13 -3.26 -7.28
N LYS A 369 0.41 -2.85 -6.04
CA LYS A 369 -0.47 -3.17 -4.88
C LYS A 369 -1.82 -2.49 -4.98
N LEU A 370 -1.87 -1.25 -5.49
CA LEU A 370 -3.12 -0.52 -5.69
C LEU A 370 -3.91 -1.05 -6.89
N ASP A 371 -3.25 -1.44 -7.98
CA ASP A 371 -3.88 -2.15 -9.11
C ASP A 371 -4.46 -3.51 -8.70
N GLN A 372 -3.75 -4.29 -7.87
CA GLN A 372 -4.31 -5.53 -7.34
C GLN A 372 -5.54 -5.28 -6.45
N LEU A 373 -5.52 -4.20 -5.64
CA LEU A 373 -6.66 -3.78 -4.83
C LEU A 373 -7.83 -3.31 -5.72
N TRP A 374 -7.55 -2.63 -6.82
CA TRP A 374 -8.51 -2.17 -7.82
C TRP A 374 -9.18 -3.34 -8.55
N SER A 375 -8.39 -4.29 -9.08
CA SER A 375 -8.92 -5.51 -9.70
C SER A 375 -9.85 -6.28 -8.74
N ASN A 376 -9.53 -6.32 -7.45
CA ASN A 376 -10.34 -6.94 -6.40
C ASN A 376 -11.65 -6.16 -6.07
N ILE A 377 -11.80 -4.91 -6.52
CA ILE A 377 -13.02 -4.10 -6.41
C ILE A 377 -13.85 -4.20 -7.70
N CYS A 378 -13.19 -4.29 -8.86
CA CYS A 378 -13.83 -4.56 -10.16
C CYS A 378 -14.49 -5.94 -10.23
N ALA A 379 -13.85 -6.95 -9.62
CA ALA A 379 -14.32 -8.34 -9.58
C ALA A 379 -15.80 -8.48 -9.14
N PRO A 380 -16.49 -9.57 -9.55
CA PRO A 380 -17.77 -9.93 -8.96
C PRO A 380 -17.60 -10.22 -7.45
N PRO A 381 -18.57 -9.85 -6.60
CA PRO A 381 -18.52 -10.16 -5.18
C PRO A 381 -18.61 -11.68 -4.96
N PRO A 382 -17.87 -12.26 -3.99
CA PRO A 382 -17.96 -13.68 -3.68
C PRO A 382 -19.32 -14.04 -3.05
N ASP A 383 -19.84 -15.24 -3.34
CA ASP A 383 -21.16 -15.73 -2.92
C ASP A 383 -21.38 -15.79 -1.39
N LYS A 384 -20.32 -15.71 -0.60
CA LYS A 384 -20.39 -15.58 0.85
C LYS A 384 -19.72 -14.28 1.29
N ARG A 385 -20.54 -13.35 1.78
CA ARG A 385 -20.10 -12.10 2.42
C ARG A 385 -19.55 -12.41 3.81
N GLU A 386 -18.24 -12.66 3.89
CA GLU A 386 -17.46 -12.66 5.14
C GLU A 386 -17.35 -11.22 5.69
N VAL A 387 -18.49 -10.71 6.18
CA VAL A 387 -18.58 -9.51 7.02
C VAL A 387 -18.52 -9.95 8.48
N TYR A 388 -18.19 -9.03 9.40
CA TYR A 388 -18.18 -9.20 10.88
C TYR A 388 -16.93 -9.78 11.56
N GLU A 389 -15.82 -10.10 10.89
CA GLU A 389 -14.58 -10.47 11.63
C GLU A 389 -13.96 -9.31 12.44
N VAL A 390 -14.07 -8.07 11.95
CA VAL A 390 -13.36 -6.90 12.53
C VAL A 390 -14.13 -6.26 13.69
N ILE A 391 -15.46 -6.36 13.71
CA ILE A 391 -16.31 -5.76 14.75
C ILE A 391 -17.20 -6.85 15.35
N SER A 392 -17.18 -7.00 16.67
CA SER A 392 -18.07 -7.91 17.40
C SER A 392 -18.72 -7.19 18.59
N ARG A 393 -20.02 -7.44 18.79
CA ARG A 393 -20.76 -6.99 19.99
C ARG A 393 -20.62 -8.05 21.07
N ILE A 394 -20.34 -7.63 22.30
CA ILE A 394 -20.29 -8.50 23.49
C ILE A 394 -21.27 -7.89 24.50
N SER A 395 -22.31 -8.65 24.85
CA SER A 395 -23.34 -8.20 25.78
C SER A 395 -22.82 -8.12 27.21
N GLY A 396 -23.19 -7.06 27.93
CA GLY A 396 -22.71 -6.75 29.27
C GLY A 396 -21.74 -5.55 29.30
N PRO A 397 -21.45 -5.03 30.51
CA PRO A 397 -20.41 -4.03 30.68
C PRO A 397 -19.03 -4.64 30.39
N SER A 398 -18.04 -3.78 30.14
CA SER A 398 -16.64 -4.16 30.13
C SER A 398 -16.16 -4.49 31.55
N SER A 399 -16.46 -5.72 31.98
CA SER A 399 -15.81 -6.33 33.14
C SER A 399 -14.30 -6.28 32.92
N TYR A 400 -13.61 -5.39 33.64
CA TYR A 400 -12.15 -5.24 33.61
C TYR A 400 -11.53 -6.56 34.09
N ASN A 401 -11.28 -7.48 33.16
CA ASN A 401 -10.68 -8.78 33.46
C ASN A 401 -9.34 -8.55 34.17
N GLU A 402 -9.13 -9.22 35.30
CA GLU A 402 -8.09 -8.90 36.30
C GLU A 402 -6.63 -9.19 35.86
N VAL A 403 -6.38 -9.32 34.56
CA VAL A 403 -5.14 -9.81 33.96
C VAL A 403 -4.02 -8.77 33.95
N ASP A 404 -4.34 -7.46 33.92
CA ASP A 404 -3.36 -6.38 33.74
C ASP A 404 -3.43 -5.27 34.82
N LYS A 405 -3.36 -5.66 36.10
CA LYS A 405 -3.24 -4.72 37.24
C LYS A 405 -1.93 -3.90 37.25
N ASN A 406 -0.97 -4.19 36.37
CA ASN A 406 0.33 -3.51 36.28
C ASN A 406 0.43 -2.45 35.17
N ASN A 407 -0.57 -2.26 34.30
CA ASN A 407 -0.43 -1.41 33.11
C ASN A 407 -1.66 -0.53 32.85
N SER A 408 -2.03 0.27 33.85
CA SER A 408 -3.27 1.07 33.93
C SER A 408 -3.37 2.24 32.92
N LYS A 409 -3.44 1.93 31.62
CA LYS A 409 -3.77 2.93 30.58
C LYS A 409 -5.21 3.43 30.78
N CYS A 410 -5.32 4.71 31.17
CA CYS A 410 -6.57 5.41 31.39
C CYS A 410 -7.55 5.28 30.19
N MET A 411 -8.83 5.04 30.47
CA MET A 411 -9.90 5.06 29.46
C MET A 411 -9.91 6.38 28.67
N PHE A 412 -10.08 6.30 27.36
CA PHE A 412 -10.23 7.46 26.48
C PHE A 412 -11.71 7.85 26.34
N HIS A 413 -11.97 9.13 26.09
CA HIS A 413 -13.30 9.56 25.64
C HIS A 413 -13.47 9.18 24.16
N VAL A 414 -12.45 9.49 23.34
CA VAL A 414 -12.44 9.18 21.91
C VAL A 414 -11.11 8.54 21.51
N VAL A 415 -11.14 7.52 20.66
CA VAL A 415 -9.96 7.05 19.92
C VAL A 415 -10.21 7.21 18.42
N VAL A 416 -9.32 7.93 17.74
CA VAL A 416 -9.38 8.17 16.29
C VAL A 416 -8.42 7.19 15.60
N CYS A 417 -8.95 6.35 14.71
CA CYS A 417 -8.17 5.41 13.91
C CYS A 417 -7.85 6.03 12.54
N GLY A 418 -6.56 6.07 12.17
CA GLY A 418 -6.07 6.77 10.98
C GLY A 418 -5.74 8.23 11.29
N GLY A 419 -4.45 8.56 11.30
CA GLY A 419 -3.96 9.86 11.78
C GLY A 419 -3.95 10.98 10.72
N THR A 420 -3.77 10.65 9.44
CA THR A 420 -3.44 11.64 8.38
C THR A 420 -4.43 12.80 8.29
N LEU A 421 -5.73 12.51 8.21
CA LEU A 421 -6.80 13.51 8.35
C LEU A 421 -7.51 13.42 9.72
N GLY A 422 -7.37 12.29 10.44
CA GLY A 422 -7.92 12.13 11.78
C GLY A 422 -7.33 13.07 12.83
N ILE A 423 -6.10 13.57 12.65
CA ILE A 423 -5.45 14.51 13.58
C ILE A 423 -6.21 15.85 13.68
N PHE A 424 -6.94 16.26 12.64
CA PHE A 424 -7.75 17.48 12.65
C PHE A 424 -8.95 17.35 13.59
N ILE A 425 -9.76 16.29 13.42
CA ILE A 425 -10.88 15.99 14.32
C ILE A 425 -10.39 15.67 15.74
N ALA A 426 -9.28 14.96 15.89
CA ALA A 426 -8.67 14.70 17.20
C ALA A 426 -8.28 15.99 17.93
N THR A 427 -7.60 16.94 17.26
CA THR A 427 -7.19 18.22 17.87
C THR A 427 -8.40 19.12 18.18
N ALA A 428 -9.42 19.12 17.31
CA ALA A 428 -10.67 19.83 17.57
C ALA A 428 -11.45 19.25 18.78
N LEU A 429 -11.29 17.96 19.09
CA LEU A 429 -11.90 17.32 20.25
C LEU A 429 -11.08 17.50 21.54
N VAL A 430 -9.74 17.44 21.49
CA VAL A 430 -8.90 17.74 22.66
C VAL A 430 -9.01 19.21 23.08
N SER A 431 -9.10 20.14 22.13
CA SER A 431 -9.37 21.56 22.43
C SER A 431 -10.73 21.82 23.11
N ARG A 432 -11.62 20.83 23.16
CA ARG A 432 -12.90 20.85 23.90
C ARG A 432 -12.80 20.11 25.25
N GLY A 433 -11.61 19.72 25.68
CA GLY A 433 -11.35 19.05 26.97
C GLY A 433 -11.49 17.53 26.95
N LEU A 434 -11.73 16.89 25.79
CA LEU A 434 -11.82 15.43 25.72
C LEU A 434 -10.43 14.78 25.73
N ARG A 435 -10.28 13.69 26.50
CA ARG A 435 -9.10 12.81 26.41
C ARG A 435 -9.18 11.98 25.12
N VAL A 436 -8.37 12.33 24.12
CA VAL A 436 -8.35 11.68 22.79
C VAL A 436 -7.04 10.94 22.53
N GLY A 437 -7.15 9.72 22.01
CA GLY A 437 -6.05 8.97 21.42
C GLY A 437 -6.12 8.97 19.89
N VAL A 438 -4.98 8.98 19.21
CA VAL A 438 -4.88 8.77 17.74
C VAL A 438 -4.07 7.50 17.49
N VAL A 439 -4.62 6.55 16.74
CA VAL A 439 -3.97 5.30 16.35
C VAL A 439 -3.59 5.39 14.87
N GLU A 440 -2.29 5.38 14.58
CA GLU A 440 -1.77 5.44 13.21
C GLU A 440 -0.87 4.24 12.93
N ARG A 441 -1.14 3.56 11.80
CA ARG A 441 -0.43 2.36 11.37
C ARG A 441 1.05 2.61 11.07
N ASN A 442 1.37 3.80 10.59
CA ASN A 442 2.72 4.22 10.20
C ASN A 442 3.24 5.28 11.20
N GLN A 443 4.22 6.08 10.77
CA GLN A 443 4.50 7.36 11.43
C GLN A 443 3.41 8.37 11.02
N LEU A 444 2.93 9.17 11.98
CA LEU A 444 2.09 10.34 11.72
C LEU A 444 2.96 11.47 11.15
N LYS A 445 3.17 11.40 9.82
CA LYS A 445 3.93 12.36 9.02
C LYS A 445 3.14 12.65 7.73
N GLY A 446 3.06 13.91 7.32
CA GLY A 446 2.46 14.28 6.04
C GLY A 446 3.37 13.94 4.85
N ARG A 447 2.74 13.73 3.69
CA ARG A 447 3.42 13.46 2.42
C ARG A 447 4.12 14.70 1.87
N GLU A 448 5.08 14.47 0.97
CA GLU A 448 5.82 15.53 0.28
C GLU A 448 5.06 16.12 -0.93
N GLN A 449 4.10 15.36 -1.50
CA GLN A 449 3.13 15.87 -2.48
C GLN A 449 2.21 16.90 -1.83
N GLU A 450 2.21 18.11 -2.39
CA GLU A 450 1.42 19.25 -1.98
C GLU A 450 -0.11 19.00 -2.00
N TRP A 451 -0.85 19.82 -1.27
CA TRP A 451 -2.30 19.97 -1.35
C TRP A 451 -2.63 21.37 -1.84
N ASN A 452 -3.34 21.49 -2.96
CA ASN A 452 -4.01 22.73 -3.34
C ASN A 452 -5.34 22.87 -2.56
N ILE A 453 -5.64 24.09 -2.14
CA ILE A 453 -6.87 24.43 -1.40
C ILE A 453 -7.19 25.90 -1.60
N SER A 454 -8.44 26.30 -1.39
CA SER A 454 -8.84 27.72 -1.42
C SER A 454 -8.52 28.37 -0.07
N GLU A 455 -7.99 29.60 -0.06
CA GLU A 455 -7.61 30.30 1.19
C GLU A 455 -8.77 30.37 2.22
N LYS A 456 -10.00 30.58 1.73
CA LYS A 456 -11.26 30.51 2.49
C LYS A 456 -11.42 29.26 3.36
N GLU A 457 -10.96 28.10 2.90
CA GLU A 457 -11.17 26.81 3.56
C GLU A 457 -10.12 26.55 4.66
N LEU A 458 -8.89 27.04 4.48
CA LEU A 458 -7.89 27.06 5.56
C LEU A 458 -8.29 27.98 6.72
N MET A 459 -8.98 29.09 6.42
CA MET A 459 -9.44 30.02 7.46
C MET A 459 -10.46 29.38 8.42
N GLU A 460 -11.15 28.28 8.06
CA GLU A 460 -11.96 27.51 9.01
C GLU A 460 -11.12 26.84 10.10
N LEU A 461 -9.88 26.43 9.81
CA LEU A 461 -8.96 25.85 10.81
C LEU A 461 -8.58 26.87 11.90
N ILE A 462 -8.48 28.14 11.51
CA ILE A 462 -8.31 29.27 12.45
C ILE A 462 -9.61 29.56 13.20
N ARG A 463 -10.76 29.59 12.52
CA ARG A 463 -12.10 29.78 13.14
C ARG A 463 -12.44 28.71 14.18
N ILE A 464 -11.89 27.51 14.05
CA ILE A 464 -12.04 26.38 14.99
C ILE A 464 -10.99 26.42 16.12
N GLY A 465 -9.94 27.26 16.01
CA GLY A 465 -8.91 27.47 17.04
C GLY A 465 -7.77 26.44 17.05
N ILE A 466 -7.69 25.57 16.04
CA ILE A 466 -6.66 24.52 15.95
C ILE A 466 -5.37 24.98 15.28
N LEU A 467 -5.42 26.01 14.42
CA LEU A 467 -4.26 26.68 13.82
C LEU A 467 -4.34 28.20 14.02
N THR A 468 -3.22 28.88 13.87
CA THR A 468 -3.08 30.35 13.86
C THR A 468 -2.77 30.87 12.46
N LYS A 469 -2.77 32.20 12.25
CA LYS A 469 -2.34 32.80 10.98
C LYS A 469 -0.88 32.47 10.62
N ALA A 470 0.02 32.53 11.61
CA ALA A 470 1.43 32.19 11.43
C ALA A 470 1.62 30.71 11.03
N ASP A 471 0.79 29.79 11.55
CA ASP A 471 0.81 28.39 11.11
C ASP A 471 0.40 28.28 9.63
N ILE A 472 -0.64 28.99 9.20
CA ILE A 472 -1.08 29.01 7.78
C ILE A 472 0.02 29.56 6.87
N GLU A 473 0.64 30.69 7.25
CA GLU A 473 1.78 31.26 6.53
C GLU A 473 2.97 30.29 6.45
N GLN A 474 3.25 29.54 7.52
CA GLN A 474 4.35 28.57 7.54
C GLN A 474 4.09 27.33 6.67
N ILE A 475 2.86 26.80 6.65
CA ILE A 475 2.52 25.58 5.88
C ILE A 475 2.33 25.84 4.39
N SER A 476 1.96 27.06 4.00
CA SER A 476 1.86 27.47 2.60
C SER A 476 3.23 27.40 1.90
N THR A 477 3.21 27.09 0.61
CA THR A 477 4.40 26.89 -0.22
C THR A 477 4.32 27.53 -1.60
N SER A 478 3.12 27.63 -2.19
CA SER A 478 2.89 28.35 -3.45
C SER A 478 1.54 29.05 -3.40
N LYS A 479 1.43 30.24 -4.01
CA LYS A 479 0.15 30.92 -4.30
C LYS A 479 0.15 31.34 -5.76
N PHE A 480 -0.92 31.02 -6.47
CA PHE A 480 -0.99 31.12 -7.94
C PHE A 480 -2.40 31.58 -8.35
N ASN A 481 -2.43 32.53 -9.28
CA ASN A 481 -3.63 33.12 -9.90
C ASN A 481 -3.16 33.76 -11.24
N PRO A 482 -4.00 33.85 -12.27
CA PRO A 482 -5.34 33.28 -12.36
C PRO A 482 -5.29 31.78 -12.67
N ASN A 483 -6.42 31.12 -12.42
CA ASN A 483 -6.60 29.67 -12.55
C ASN A 483 -7.62 29.39 -13.66
N ARG A 484 -7.41 28.34 -14.46
CA ARG A 484 -8.16 28.06 -15.68
C ARG A 484 -9.11 26.88 -15.53
N CYS A 485 -10.28 27.00 -16.17
CA CYS A 485 -11.14 25.89 -16.56
C CYS A 485 -11.26 25.90 -18.10
N GLY A 486 -11.09 24.78 -18.78
CA GLY A 486 -11.07 24.78 -20.25
C GLY A 486 -11.43 23.46 -20.92
N PHE A 487 -12.05 23.54 -22.10
CA PHE A 487 -12.60 22.38 -22.80
C PHE A 487 -12.30 22.44 -24.30
N GLU A 488 -11.90 21.28 -24.85
CA GLU A 488 -11.26 21.14 -26.16
C GLU A 488 -12.00 21.89 -27.28
N LYS A 489 -11.31 22.86 -27.91
CA LYS A 489 -11.83 23.65 -29.05
C LYS A 489 -13.14 24.43 -28.76
N LYS A 490 -13.54 24.59 -27.50
CA LYS A 490 -14.72 25.39 -27.09
C LYS A 490 -14.35 26.71 -26.42
N GLY A 491 -13.36 26.70 -25.53
CA GLY A 491 -12.81 27.92 -24.92
C GLY A 491 -12.27 27.71 -23.51
N GLU A 492 -11.84 28.81 -22.91
CA GLU A 492 -11.27 28.89 -21.57
C GLU A 492 -12.05 29.88 -20.70
N ILE A 493 -12.13 29.59 -19.41
CA ILE A 493 -12.75 30.42 -18.38
C ILE A 493 -11.73 30.56 -17.27
N TRP A 494 -11.40 31.81 -16.94
CA TRP A 494 -10.39 32.15 -15.94
C TRP A 494 -11.06 32.63 -14.65
N VAL A 495 -10.54 32.16 -13.51
CA VAL A 495 -11.06 32.39 -12.16
C VAL A 495 -9.91 32.70 -11.20
N GLU A 496 -10.21 33.31 -10.06
CA GLU A 496 -9.23 33.68 -9.03
C GLU A 496 -9.67 33.14 -7.67
N ASP A 497 -8.72 32.81 -6.80
CA ASP A 497 -8.94 32.39 -5.40
C ASP A 497 -9.76 31.10 -5.21
N ILE A 498 -9.64 30.18 -6.17
CA ILE A 498 -10.20 28.83 -6.15
C ILE A 498 -9.04 27.85 -6.29
N LEU A 499 -8.85 26.97 -5.28
CA LEU A 499 -7.71 26.03 -5.20
C LEU A 499 -6.33 26.69 -5.43
N ASN A 500 -6.20 27.98 -5.09
CA ASN A 500 -5.12 28.88 -5.51
C ASN A 500 -3.86 28.85 -4.64
N LEU A 501 -3.84 27.97 -3.62
CA LEU A 501 -2.82 27.96 -2.58
C LEU A 501 -2.32 26.52 -2.36
N GLY A 502 -1.05 26.30 -2.67
CA GLY A 502 -0.34 25.05 -2.37
C GLY A 502 0.14 25.02 -0.92
N VAL A 503 -0.25 23.97 -0.20
CA VAL A 503 0.08 23.70 1.21
C VAL A 503 0.93 22.44 1.29
N SER A 504 1.96 22.44 2.13
CA SER A 504 2.78 21.26 2.41
C SER A 504 2.13 20.38 3.49
N PRO A 505 1.69 19.14 3.18
CA PRO A 505 1.11 18.25 4.18
C PRO A 505 2.13 17.84 5.23
N ALA A 506 3.42 17.68 4.84
CA ALA A 506 4.51 17.41 5.77
C ALA A 506 4.58 18.44 6.91
N LYS A 507 4.66 19.75 6.56
CA LYS A 507 4.65 20.84 7.55
C LYS A 507 3.33 20.86 8.35
N LEU A 508 2.20 20.76 7.66
CA LEU A 508 0.87 20.86 8.26
C LEU A 508 0.61 19.75 9.29
N LEU A 509 0.90 18.48 8.97
CA LEU A 509 0.71 17.38 9.92
C LEU A 509 1.72 17.43 11.06
N GLU A 510 2.93 17.94 10.85
CA GLU A 510 3.89 18.18 11.94
C GLU A 510 3.38 19.24 12.92
N THR A 511 2.88 20.38 12.40
CA THR A 511 2.28 21.45 13.21
C THR A 511 1.03 20.96 13.96
N MET A 512 0.14 20.24 13.28
CA MET A 512 -1.04 19.62 13.90
C MET A 512 -0.67 18.60 14.97
N LYS A 513 0.35 17.76 14.75
CA LYS A 513 0.85 16.79 15.74
C LYS A 513 1.45 17.49 16.96
N LYS A 514 2.27 18.53 16.76
CA LYS A 514 2.80 19.39 17.85
C LYS A 514 1.66 20.00 18.67
N ARG A 515 0.65 20.58 18.00
CA ARG A 515 -0.53 21.17 18.62
C ARG A 515 -1.34 20.14 19.43
N PHE A 516 -1.65 18.99 18.85
CA PHE A 516 -2.37 17.89 19.50
C PHE A 516 -1.68 17.41 20.79
N LEU A 517 -0.36 17.16 20.72
CA LEU A 517 0.44 16.77 21.87
C LEU A 517 0.50 17.87 22.94
N SER A 518 0.63 19.14 22.54
CA SER A 518 0.65 20.29 23.48
C SER A 518 -0.66 20.47 24.26
N LEU A 519 -1.78 19.96 23.74
CA LEU A 519 -3.09 19.99 24.39
C LEU A 519 -3.37 18.71 25.22
N GLY A 520 -2.41 17.78 25.32
CA GLY A 520 -2.55 16.53 26.09
C GLY A 520 -3.14 15.34 25.30
N GLY A 521 -3.23 15.43 23.97
CA GLY A 521 -3.57 14.30 23.11
C GLY A 521 -2.46 13.24 23.07
N ILE A 522 -2.82 11.96 22.87
CA ILE A 522 -1.86 10.84 22.82
C ILE A 522 -1.85 10.20 21.43
N VAL A 523 -0.66 10.02 20.82
CA VAL A 523 -0.51 9.37 19.52
C VAL A 523 0.16 8.00 19.67
N PHE A 524 -0.43 6.99 19.06
CA PHE A 524 0.06 5.62 18.96
C PHE A 524 0.51 5.34 17.52
N GLU A 525 1.76 5.71 17.21
CA GLU A 525 2.38 5.49 15.90
C GLU A 525 2.87 4.05 15.75
N GLY A 526 2.92 3.55 14.51
CA GLY A 526 3.28 2.16 14.20
C GLY A 526 2.23 1.12 14.60
N LYS A 527 1.05 1.54 15.07
CA LYS A 527 0.00 0.66 15.61
C LYS A 527 -1.19 0.60 14.66
N SER A 528 -1.44 -0.58 14.09
CA SER A 528 -2.64 -0.85 13.29
C SER A 528 -3.69 -1.59 14.10
N LEU A 529 -4.95 -1.17 13.94
CA LEU A 529 -6.13 -1.86 14.44
C LEU A 529 -6.19 -3.32 13.92
N SER A 530 -6.56 -4.26 14.78
CA SER A 530 -6.92 -5.64 14.39
C SER A 530 -8.43 -5.86 14.44
N SER A 531 -9.08 -5.44 15.53
CA SER A 531 -10.53 -5.59 15.75
C SER A 531 -11.04 -4.63 16.82
N ILE A 532 -12.37 -4.42 16.84
CA ILE A 532 -13.09 -3.66 17.86
C ILE A 532 -14.13 -4.58 18.52
N HIS A 533 -14.14 -4.60 19.85
CA HIS A 533 -15.18 -5.22 20.65
C HIS A 533 -16.06 -4.12 21.25
N ILE A 534 -17.36 -4.15 20.94
CA ILE A 534 -18.34 -3.18 21.43
C ILE A 534 -19.06 -3.79 22.63
N PHE A 535 -18.94 -3.14 23.78
CA PHE A 535 -19.65 -3.43 25.03
C PHE A 535 -20.72 -2.37 25.27
N ASP A 536 -21.61 -2.63 26.24
CA ASP A 536 -22.69 -1.69 26.56
C ASP A 536 -22.17 -0.38 27.17
N ASP A 537 -20.98 -0.37 27.78
CA ASP A 537 -20.32 0.78 28.42
C ASP A 537 -19.18 1.42 27.60
N SER A 538 -18.57 0.68 26.68
CA SER A 538 -17.29 1.04 26.05
C SER A 538 -17.05 0.35 24.70
N ALA A 539 -16.04 0.81 23.97
CA ALA A 539 -15.47 0.13 22.81
C ALA A 539 -14.00 -0.18 23.09
N VAL A 540 -13.62 -1.46 23.01
CA VAL A 540 -12.25 -1.94 23.23
C VAL A 540 -11.62 -2.29 21.90
N LEU A 541 -10.60 -1.52 21.53
CA LEU A 541 -9.80 -1.72 20.32
C LEU A 541 -8.64 -2.68 20.65
N LYS A 542 -8.48 -3.73 19.85
CA LYS A 542 -7.28 -4.56 19.83
C LYS A 542 -6.34 -4.08 18.73
N LEU A 543 -5.06 -3.94 19.06
CA LEU A 543 -4.01 -3.52 18.14
C LEU A 543 -3.15 -4.72 17.75
N ASN A 544 -2.57 -4.67 16.55
CA ASN A 544 -1.83 -5.81 16.00
C ASN A 544 -0.55 -6.17 16.77
N ASP A 545 -0.01 -5.31 17.62
CA ASP A 545 1.09 -5.64 18.54
C ASP A 545 0.64 -6.38 19.81
N GLY A 546 -0.66 -6.44 20.08
CA GLY A 546 -1.26 -7.05 21.26
C GLY A 546 -1.76 -6.05 22.30
N ASP A 547 -1.44 -4.75 22.14
CA ASP A 547 -1.98 -3.69 22.99
C ASP A 547 -3.52 -3.63 22.88
N THR A 548 -4.17 -3.27 23.98
CA THR A 548 -5.59 -2.90 24.01
C THR A 548 -5.75 -1.44 24.38
N LEU A 549 -6.79 -0.80 23.84
CA LEU A 549 -7.23 0.55 24.20
C LEU A 549 -8.74 0.53 24.45
N SER A 550 -9.19 1.15 25.55
CA SER A 550 -10.63 1.32 25.83
C SER A 550 -11.05 2.78 25.59
N ALA A 551 -12.14 2.97 24.88
CA ALA A 551 -12.72 4.27 24.53
C ALA A 551 -14.23 4.29 24.79
N GLN A 552 -14.83 5.47 24.98
CA GLN A 552 -16.29 5.60 24.95
C GLN A 552 -16.82 5.56 23.50
N LEU A 553 -16.08 6.20 22.57
CA LEU A 553 -16.37 6.29 21.14
C LEU A 553 -15.10 6.05 20.30
N VAL A 554 -15.25 5.32 19.19
CA VAL A 554 -14.23 5.20 18.14
C VAL A 554 -14.60 6.09 16.95
N VAL A 555 -13.65 6.88 16.46
CA VAL A 555 -13.78 7.63 15.20
C VAL A 555 -12.93 6.93 14.14
N ASP A 556 -13.56 6.54 13.04
CA ASP A 556 -12.86 5.98 11.88
C ASP A 556 -12.49 7.10 10.89
N SER A 557 -11.19 7.29 10.70
CA SER A 557 -10.57 8.16 9.70
C SER A 557 -9.45 7.42 8.94
N MET A 558 -9.57 6.09 8.80
CA MET A 558 -8.58 5.23 8.11
C MET A 558 -8.58 5.35 6.57
N GLY A 559 -9.32 6.32 6.02
CA GLY A 559 -9.36 6.63 4.60
C GLY A 559 -10.33 5.78 3.78
N ASN A 560 -10.31 6.00 2.45
CA ASN A 560 -11.13 5.32 1.43
C ASN A 560 -11.11 3.78 1.46
N PHE A 561 -10.10 3.18 2.11
CA PHE A 561 -9.93 1.72 2.21
C PHE A 561 -10.10 1.18 3.64
N SER A 562 -10.77 1.93 4.52
CA SER A 562 -11.08 1.47 5.88
C SER A 562 -11.75 0.08 5.87
N PRO A 563 -11.30 -0.86 6.74
CA PRO A 563 -11.92 -2.17 6.86
C PRO A 563 -13.35 -2.10 7.40
N LEU A 564 -13.75 -1.01 8.07
CA LEU A 564 -15.07 -0.93 8.71
C LEU A 564 -16.18 -0.61 7.69
N ILE A 565 -15.88 0.27 6.72
CA ILE A 565 -16.81 0.66 5.64
C ILE A 565 -16.93 -0.40 4.55
N ARG A 566 -15.88 -1.21 4.32
CA ARG A 566 -15.86 -2.28 3.29
C ARG A 566 -16.74 -3.50 3.62
N SER A 567 -17.78 -3.33 4.42
CA SER A 567 -18.78 -4.34 4.81
C SER A 567 -19.78 -4.66 3.68
N GLY A 568 -19.26 -5.03 2.50
CA GLY A 568 -20.01 -5.60 1.37
C GLY A 568 -20.67 -4.62 0.39
N ARG A 569 -20.62 -3.29 0.61
CA ARG A 569 -21.07 -2.30 -0.39
C ARG A 569 -19.99 -2.07 -1.46
N LYS A 570 -20.40 -2.12 -2.73
CA LYS A 570 -19.60 -1.71 -3.89
C LYS A 570 -19.81 -0.20 -4.14
N PRO A 571 -18.78 0.59 -4.50
CA PRO A 571 -18.96 2.01 -4.78
C PRO A 571 -19.84 2.24 -6.02
N ASP A 572 -20.58 3.35 -6.00
CA ASP A 572 -21.53 3.76 -7.04
C ASP A 572 -20.83 4.47 -8.23
N GLY A 573 -19.57 4.84 -8.06
CA GLY A 573 -18.65 5.38 -9.06
C GLY A 573 -17.23 5.44 -8.50
N ILE A 574 -16.22 5.55 -9.37
CA ILE A 574 -14.81 5.68 -8.98
C ILE A 574 -14.14 6.76 -9.84
N CYS A 575 -13.29 7.57 -9.23
CA CYS A 575 -12.26 8.31 -9.94
C CYS A 575 -10.91 7.56 -9.84
N LEU A 576 -10.29 7.34 -11.00
CA LEU A 576 -8.89 6.92 -11.11
C LEU A 576 -8.06 8.16 -11.42
N VAL A 577 -7.02 8.39 -10.61
CA VAL A 577 -6.12 9.54 -10.73
C VAL A 577 -4.69 9.03 -10.93
N VAL A 578 -4.00 9.57 -11.93
CA VAL A 578 -2.58 9.35 -12.20
C VAL A 578 -1.90 10.70 -12.43
N GLY A 579 -0.56 10.77 -12.34
CA GLY A 579 0.14 12.02 -12.61
C GLY A 579 1.61 12.02 -12.20
N SER A 580 2.22 13.20 -12.23
CA SER A 580 3.57 13.44 -11.74
C SER A 580 3.73 14.83 -11.14
N CYS A 581 4.77 15.01 -10.31
CA CYS A 581 5.41 16.31 -10.17
C CYS A 581 6.70 16.28 -10.97
N SER A 582 6.91 17.28 -11.81
CA SER A 582 8.05 17.36 -12.73
C SER A 582 8.63 18.77 -12.73
N ARG A 583 9.94 18.88 -12.95
CA ARG A 583 10.68 20.14 -13.11
C ARG A 583 10.98 20.42 -14.58
N GLY A 584 10.88 21.68 -14.97
CA GLY A 584 11.19 22.16 -16.32
C GLY A 584 10.19 23.19 -16.87
N PHE A 585 9.23 23.64 -16.06
CA PHE A 585 8.19 24.58 -16.48
C PHE A 585 8.70 26.01 -16.36
N HIS A 586 8.85 26.72 -17.49
CA HIS A 586 9.34 28.10 -17.52
C HIS A 586 8.26 29.14 -17.17
N ASP A 587 6.99 28.85 -17.47
CA ASP A 587 5.84 29.67 -17.10
C ASP A 587 4.94 28.88 -16.15
N ASN A 588 4.94 29.30 -14.88
CA ASN A 588 4.43 28.52 -13.75
C ASN A 588 3.75 29.40 -12.68
N SER A 589 3.03 30.45 -13.09
CA SER A 589 2.25 31.31 -12.19
C SER A 589 0.75 31.00 -12.13
N SER A 590 0.23 30.21 -13.07
CA SER A 590 -1.18 29.80 -13.20
C SER A 590 -1.38 28.30 -12.90
N SER A 591 -2.63 27.91 -12.70
CA SER A 591 -3.07 26.51 -12.57
C SER A 591 -4.26 26.18 -13.47
N ASP A 592 -4.49 24.89 -13.69
CA ASP A 592 -5.72 24.34 -14.26
C ASP A 592 -6.52 23.66 -13.14
N VAL A 593 -7.73 24.15 -12.88
CA VAL A 593 -8.70 23.55 -11.93
C VAL A 593 -9.38 22.33 -12.56
N ILE A 594 -9.76 22.45 -13.83
CA ILE A 594 -10.24 21.34 -14.66
C ILE A 594 -10.02 21.68 -16.13
N PHE A 595 -9.28 20.83 -16.85
CA PHE A 595 -9.03 20.98 -18.27
C PHE A 595 -9.29 19.69 -19.02
N SER A 596 -9.82 19.76 -20.24
CA SER A 596 -9.93 18.61 -21.14
C SER A 596 -9.58 19.01 -22.57
N ASN A 597 -8.60 18.32 -23.15
CA ASN A 597 -8.07 18.54 -24.50
C ASN A 597 -8.33 17.36 -25.45
N PHE A 598 -9.14 16.39 -25.04
CA PHE A 598 -9.51 15.25 -25.88
C PHE A 598 -11.00 14.94 -25.78
N SER A 599 -11.61 14.60 -26.91
CA SER A 599 -12.82 13.79 -26.98
C SER A 599 -12.60 12.40 -26.36
N VAL A 600 -13.69 11.72 -25.99
CA VAL A 600 -13.69 10.36 -25.46
C VAL A 600 -12.74 9.44 -26.24
N LYS A 601 -11.73 8.88 -25.55
CA LYS A 601 -10.70 7.99 -26.11
C LYS A 601 -11.09 6.53 -25.84
N LYS A 602 -10.74 5.63 -26.76
CA LYS A 602 -10.83 4.18 -26.52
C LYS A 602 -9.49 3.65 -25.98
N LEU A 603 -9.54 3.00 -24.82
CA LEU A 603 -8.42 2.27 -24.21
C LEU A 603 -8.90 0.82 -24.01
N ASN A 604 -8.22 -0.13 -24.67
CA ASN A 604 -8.74 -1.49 -24.86
C ASN A 604 -10.18 -1.44 -25.44
N ASN A 605 -11.15 -2.05 -24.76
CA ASN A 605 -12.57 -2.02 -25.13
C ASN A 605 -13.38 -0.95 -24.35
N MET A 606 -12.73 -0.12 -23.54
CA MET A 606 -13.39 0.91 -22.71
C MET A 606 -13.31 2.28 -23.39
N GLU A 607 -14.41 3.02 -23.34
CA GLU A 607 -14.44 4.46 -23.63
C GLU A 607 -14.17 5.25 -22.34
N LEU A 608 -13.26 6.23 -22.40
CA LEU A 608 -12.80 7.02 -21.27
C LEU A 608 -12.77 8.51 -21.62
N GLN A 609 -13.09 9.36 -20.65
CA GLN A 609 -12.94 10.81 -20.77
C GLN A 609 -11.87 11.27 -19.79
N TYR A 610 -10.76 11.79 -20.31
CA TYR A 610 -9.70 12.34 -19.48
C TYR A 610 -9.96 13.80 -19.15
N PHE A 611 -9.65 14.13 -17.90
CA PHE A 611 -9.59 15.48 -17.35
C PHE A 611 -8.19 15.68 -16.75
N TRP A 612 -7.75 16.93 -16.72
CA TRP A 612 -6.47 17.33 -16.16
C TRP A 612 -6.65 18.40 -15.09
N GLU A 613 -5.75 18.37 -14.11
CA GLU A 613 -5.57 19.38 -13.08
C GLU A 613 -4.06 19.60 -12.96
N ALA A 614 -3.59 20.84 -12.87
CA ALA A 614 -2.16 21.12 -12.77
C ALA A 614 -1.89 22.42 -12.02
N PHE A 615 -0.91 22.42 -11.11
CA PHE A 615 -0.57 23.61 -10.32
C PHE A 615 0.93 23.70 -9.96
N PRO A 616 1.45 24.92 -9.71
CA PRO A 616 2.83 25.14 -9.27
C PRO A 616 3.12 24.45 -7.93
N ALA A 617 4.12 23.57 -7.93
CA ALA A 617 4.53 22.82 -6.76
C ALA A 617 5.32 23.69 -5.77
N GLY A 618 5.31 23.30 -4.50
CA GLY A 618 6.05 23.98 -3.43
C GLY A 618 7.54 23.64 -3.38
N SER A 619 7.99 22.69 -4.22
CA SER A 619 9.36 22.17 -4.24
C SER A 619 10.35 23.01 -5.05
N GLY A 620 9.89 23.87 -5.96
CA GLY A 620 10.74 24.74 -6.78
C GLY A 620 9.94 25.61 -7.76
N PRO A 621 10.47 26.76 -8.22
CA PRO A 621 9.72 27.69 -9.06
C PRO A 621 9.35 27.11 -10.43
N THR A 622 10.18 26.20 -10.96
CA THR A 622 10.00 25.52 -12.24
C THR A 622 9.35 24.14 -12.10
N ASP A 623 8.83 23.81 -10.91
CA ASP A 623 8.27 22.52 -10.57
C ASP A 623 6.73 22.62 -10.63
N ARG A 624 6.08 21.71 -11.37
CA ARG A 624 4.62 21.66 -11.51
C ARG A 624 4.14 20.25 -11.19
N THR A 625 3.08 20.18 -10.39
CA THR A 625 2.32 18.94 -10.20
C THR A 625 1.19 18.91 -11.22
N THR A 626 1.03 17.78 -11.90
CA THR A 626 0.03 17.56 -12.94
C THR A 626 -0.63 16.20 -12.73
N TYR A 627 -1.97 16.20 -12.70
CA TYR A 627 -2.81 15.02 -12.66
C TYR A 627 -3.56 14.85 -13.98
N MET A 628 -3.83 13.59 -14.32
CA MET A 628 -4.83 13.18 -15.29
C MET A 628 -5.78 12.20 -14.59
N PHE A 629 -7.08 12.39 -14.76
CA PHE A 629 -8.08 11.55 -14.12
C PHE A 629 -9.26 11.23 -15.05
N THR A 630 -9.96 10.15 -14.73
CA THR A 630 -11.18 9.69 -15.42
C THR A 630 -12.14 9.07 -14.43
N TYR A 631 -13.43 9.13 -14.74
CA TYR A 631 -14.47 8.45 -13.98
C TYR A 631 -14.85 7.13 -14.63
N VAL A 632 -15.01 6.09 -13.82
CA VAL A 632 -15.31 4.72 -14.25
C VAL A 632 -16.27 4.02 -13.28
N ASP A 633 -17.03 3.06 -13.79
CA ASP A 633 -17.76 2.11 -12.96
C ASP A 633 -16.81 0.98 -12.50
N ALA A 634 -17.01 0.44 -11.30
CA ALA A 634 -16.24 -0.71 -10.81
C ALA A 634 -16.62 -2.02 -11.53
N LYS A 635 -16.17 -2.23 -12.78
CA LYS A 635 -16.53 -3.38 -13.62
C LYS A 635 -15.31 -4.21 -14.05
N PRO A 636 -15.42 -5.53 -14.27
CA PRO A 636 -14.37 -6.30 -14.94
C PRO A 636 -14.03 -5.68 -16.29
N GLY A 637 -12.74 -5.57 -16.62
CA GLY A 637 -12.27 -4.88 -17.82
C GLY A 637 -12.06 -3.36 -17.66
N SER A 638 -12.30 -2.78 -16.48
CA SER A 638 -11.87 -1.40 -16.18
C SER A 638 -10.33 -1.32 -16.18
N PRO A 639 -9.74 -0.22 -16.69
CA PRO A 639 -8.30 -0.09 -16.88
C PRO A 639 -7.54 0.03 -15.55
N THR A 640 -6.29 -0.44 -15.53
CA THR A 640 -5.35 -0.27 -14.43
C THR A 640 -4.76 1.14 -14.38
N LEU A 641 -4.19 1.51 -13.24
CA LEU A 641 -3.46 2.76 -13.06
C LEU A 641 -2.16 2.78 -13.88
N GLU A 642 -1.52 1.63 -14.13
CA GLU A 642 -0.39 1.58 -15.07
C GLU A 642 -0.82 1.86 -16.51
N GLU A 643 -1.94 1.30 -16.99
CA GLU A 643 -2.45 1.61 -18.34
C GLU A 643 -2.81 3.10 -18.47
N LEU A 644 -3.41 3.69 -17.43
CA LEU A 644 -3.63 5.14 -17.36
C LEU A 644 -2.33 5.95 -17.31
N LEU A 645 -1.25 5.42 -16.70
CA LEU A 645 0.05 6.09 -16.67
C LEU A 645 0.76 6.03 -18.03
N GLU A 646 0.72 4.93 -18.78
CA GLU A 646 1.24 4.91 -20.15
C GLU A 646 0.54 5.98 -21.02
N ASP A 647 -0.80 6.08 -20.91
CA ASP A 647 -1.59 7.10 -21.61
C ASP A 647 -1.25 8.53 -21.13
N TYR A 648 -1.09 8.73 -19.82
CA TYR A 648 -0.62 10.01 -19.25
C TYR A 648 0.71 10.45 -19.88
N TRP A 649 1.69 9.54 -20.03
CA TRP A 649 2.99 9.89 -20.60
C TRP A 649 2.95 10.25 -22.10
N ASP A 650 1.96 9.78 -22.85
CA ASP A 650 1.76 10.13 -24.28
C ASP A 650 0.95 11.42 -24.49
N LEU A 651 0.05 11.73 -23.56
CA LEU A 651 -0.83 12.89 -23.65
C LEU A 651 -0.26 14.13 -22.94
N LEU A 652 0.58 13.96 -21.91
CA LEU A 652 1.21 15.05 -21.14
C LEU A 652 1.94 16.09 -22.02
N PRO A 653 2.74 15.72 -23.06
CA PRO A 653 3.40 16.70 -23.91
C PRO A 653 2.44 17.55 -24.76
N GLN A 654 1.29 16.98 -25.14
CA GLN A 654 0.25 17.65 -25.91
C GLN A 654 -0.57 18.61 -25.04
N TYR A 655 -0.72 18.29 -23.76
CA TYR A 655 -1.39 19.12 -22.77
C TYR A 655 -0.52 20.29 -22.28
N GLN A 656 0.70 20.01 -21.83
CA GLN A 656 1.60 21.02 -21.24
C GLN A 656 2.44 21.77 -22.28
N GLY A 657 2.45 21.35 -23.56
CA GLY A 657 3.25 21.96 -24.63
C GLY A 657 4.76 21.71 -24.52
N ILE A 658 5.20 20.84 -23.59
CA ILE A 658 6.61 20.57 -23.31
C ILE A 658 6.90 19.08 -23.53
N ALA A 659 7.91 18.77 -24.33
CA ALA A 659 8.34 17.41 -24.60
C ALA A 659 8.97 16.76 -23.34
N ILE A 660 8.64 15.49 -23.08
CA ILE A 660 8.94 14.81 -21.81
C ILE A 660 10.45 14.64 -21.54
N ASP A 661 11.28 14.62 -22.58
CA ASP A 661 12.74 14.62 -22.51
C ASP A 661 13.32 15.90 -21.88
N LYS A 662 12.53 16.98 -21.82
CA LYS A 662 12.88 18.25 -21.16
C LYS A 662 12.37 18.34 -19.72
N LEU A 663 11.67 17.31 -19.22
CA LEU A 663 11.09 17.29 -17.88
C LEU A 663 11.82 16.31 -16.97
N GLU A 664 12.38 16.82 -15.88
CA GLU A 664 12.88 15.99 -14.77
C GLU A 664 11.68 15.52 -13.94
N VAL A 665 11.30 14.24 -14.05
CA VAL A 665 10.19 13.67 -13.25
C VAL A 665 10.68 13.45 -11.81
N LEU A 666 10.18 14.27 -10.88
CA LEU A 666 10.58 14.24 -9.46
C LEU A 666 9.83 13.15 -8.68
N ARG A 667 8.55 12.92 -9.01
CA ARG A 667 7.69 11.89 -8.40
C ARG A 667 6.53 11.50 -9.33
N VAL A 668 6.15 10.22 -9.32
CA VAL A 668 4.91 9.72 -9.94
C VAL A 668 3.85 9.60 -8.85
N ILE A 669 2.60 9.93 -9.20
CA ILE A 669 1.47 10.06 -8.28
C ILE A 669 0.32 9.21 -8.83
N PHE A 670 -0.36 8.47 -7.96
CA PHE A 670 -1.50 7.64 -8.33
C PHE A 670 -2.48 7.47 -7.15
N GLY A 671 -3.76 7.31 -7.46
CA GLY A 671 -4.83 7.21 -6.47
C GLY A 671 -6.14 6.69 -7.04
N ILE A 672 -6.98 6.14 -6.15
CA ILE A 672 -8.32 5.65 -6.46
C ILE A 672 -9.27 6.18 -5.40
N PHE A 673 -10.32 6.86 -5.84
CA PHE A 673 -11.26 7.55 -4.98
C PHE A 673 -12.69 7.02 -5.24
N PRO A 674 -13.22 6.15 -4.34
CA PRO A 674 -14.59 5.66 -4.45
C PRO A 674 -15.62 6.73 -4.07
N THR A 675 -16.74 6.75 -4.80
CA THR A 675 -17.92 7.54 -4.47
C THR A 675 -19.11 6.65 -4.18
N PHE A 676 -20.03 7.21 -3.38
CA PHE A 676 -21.28 6.58 -2.98
C PHE A 676 -22.40 7.59 -3.19
N ARG A 677 -23.52 7.17 -3.78
CA ARG A 677 -24.67 8.06 -4.04
C ARG A 677 -25.31 8.54 -2.74
N ASP A 678 -25.34 7.66 -1.75
CA ASP A 678 -25.83 7.90 -0.39
C ASP A 678 -24.69 8.43 0.51
N SER A 679 -23.94 9.42 0.04
CA SER A 679 -22.89 10.10 0.81
C SER A 679 -23.47 11.23 1.67
N PRO A 680 -22.97 11.43 2.90
CA PRO A 680 -22.04 10.58 3.65
C PRO A 680 -22.70 9.29 4.14
N LEU A 681 -21.92 8.22 4.26
CA LEU A 681 -22.41 6.92 4.73
C LEU A 681 -22.82 6.98 6.22
N PRO A 682 -24.01 6.47 6.58
CA PRO A 682 -24.52 6.52 7.95
C PRO A 682 -23.81 5.51 8.86
N THR A 683 -23.78 5.82 10.16
CA THR A 683 -23.23 4.93 11.19
C THR A 683 -23.93 3.57 11.24
N ALA A 684 -23.13 2.50 11.21
CA ALA A 684 -23.59 1.11 11.18
C ALA A 684 -23.53 0.39 12.56
N PHE A 685 -22.91 1.00 13.58
CA PHE A 685 -22.67 0.36 14.88
C PHE A 685 -22.79 1.36 16.04
N ASP A 686 -23.15 0.88 17.22
CA ASP A 686 -23.00 1.65 18.46
C ASP A 686 -21.51 1.99 18.68
N ARG A 687 -21.22 3.16 19.29
CA ARG A 687 -19.87 3.59 19.69
C ARG A 687 -18.81 3.70 18.56
N ILE A 688 -19.21 3.74 17.29
CA ILE A 688 -18.31 3.95 16.13
C ILE A 688 -18.89 5.02 15.21
N VAL A 689 -18.08 5.97 14.72
CA VAL A 689 -18.51 6.96 13.70
C VAL A 689 -17.42 7.20 12.65
N GLN A 690 -17.79 7.24 11.38
CA GLN A 690 -16.88 7.50 10.25
C GLN A 690 -16.73 9.00 10.00
N VAL A 691 -15.51 9.47 9.71
CA VAL A 691 -15.18 10.89 9.48
C VAL A 691 -14.11 11.03 8.37
N GLY A 692 -14.32 11.99 7.46
CA GLY A 692 -13.46 12.23 6.30
C GLY A 692 -13.72 11.25 5.16
N ASP A 693 -12.70 10.96 4.34
CA ASP A 693 -12.74 9.96 3.25
C ASP A 693 -13.44 8.65 3.67
N ALA A 694 -13.24 8.21 4.92
CA ALA A 694 -13.87 7.02 5.48
C ALA A 694 -15.42 7.09 5.49
N SER A 695 -16.04 8.25 5.71
CA SER A 695 -17.50 8.41 5.60
C SER A 695 -17.97 8.68 4.17
N GLY A 696 -17.07 8.75 3.18
CA GLY A 696 -17.41 9.10 1.79
C GLY A 696 -17.98 10.52 1.63
N ILE A 697 -17.67 11.44 2.55
CA ILE A 697 -18.14 12.85 2.53
C ILE A 697 -17.36 13.74 1.54
N GLN A 698 -16.36 13.18 0.85
CA GLN A 698 -15.64 13.84 -0.23
C GLN A 698 -16.56 14.07 -1.44
N SER A 699 -16.33 15.15 -2.19
CA SER A 699 -17.10 15.46 -3.39
C SER A 699 -16.98 14.37 -4.46
N PRO A 700 -18.10 13.91 -5.04
CA PRO A 700 -18.10 13.11 -6.27
C PRO A 700 -17.53 13.79 -7.53
N VAL A 701 -17.12 15.06 -7.46
CA VAL A 701 -16.57 15.82 -8.61
C VAL A 701 -15.11 16.25 -8.38
N SER A 702 -14.72 16.75 -7.21
CA SER A 702 -13.31 17.11 -6.91
C SER A 702 -12.53 16.05 -6.16
N PHE A 703 -13.21 15.13 -5.46
CA PHE A 703 -12.61 14.12 -4.57
C PHE A 703 -11.73 14.73 -3.45
N GLY A 704 -11.88 16.04 -3.17
CA GLY A 704 -11.08 16.82 -2.23
C GLY A 704 -11.33 16.50 -0.75
N GLY A 705 -10.81 15.37 -0.27
CA GLY A 705 -10.99 14.90 1.11
C GLY A 705 -10.53 15.91 2.18
N PHE A 706 -9.43 16.64 1.95
CA PHE A 706 -8.98 17.69 2.88
C PHE A 706 -9.94 18.90 2.92
N GLY A 707 -10.37 19.42 1.77
CA GLY A 707 -11.34 20.52 1.70
C GLY A 707 -12.66 20.17 2.39
N SER A 708 -13.22 19.00 2.07
CA SER A 708 -14.43 18.47 2.75
C SER A 708 -14.23 18.30 4.26
N MET A 709 -13.06 17.80 4.70
CA MET A 709 -12.72 17.73 6.12
C MET A 709 -12.76 19.12 6.78
N THR A 710 -12.11 20.14 6.23
CA THR A 710 -12.10 21.50 6.83
C THR A 710 -13.52 22.05 7.03
N ARG A 711 -14.37 21.91 6.00
CA ARG A 711 -15.76 22.40 5.92
C ARG A 711 -16.67 21.77 6.97
N HIS A 712 -16.49 20.47 7.22
CA HIS A 712 -17.31 19.72 8.19
C HIS A 712 -16.67 19.57 9.58
N LEU A 713 -15.40 19.93 9.76
CA LEU A 713 -14.69 19.81 11.03
C LEU A 713 -15.40 20.51 12.19
N ARG A 714 -15.99 21.70 11.95
CA ARG A 714 -16.75 22.43 12.99
C ARG A 714 -17.99 21.67 13.45
N ARG A 715 -18.83 21.19 12.51
CA ARG A 715 -20.07 20.45 12.85
C ARG A 715 -19.76 19.10 13.49
N LEU A 716 -18.75 18.39 12.97
CA LEU A 716 -18.37 17.06 13.46
C LEU A 716 -17.71 17.13 14.84
N SER A 717 -16.80 18.08 15.09
CA SER A 717 -16.20 18.24 16.42
C SER A 717 -17.18 18.71 17.49
N ALA A 718 -18.15 19.58 17.14
CA ALA A 718 -19.23 19.97 18.04
C ALA A 718 -20.20 18.80 18.31
N GLY A 719 -20.67 18.13 17.26
CA GLY A 719 -21.62 17.02 17.39
C GLY A 719 -21.04 15.79 18.11
N ILE A 720 -19.78 15.43 17.84
CA ILE A 720 -19.10 14.34 18.57
C ILE A 720 -18.90 14.73 20.04
N TYR A 721 -18.57 15.98 20.35
CA TYR A 721 -18.46 16.45 21.73
C TYR A 721 -19.82 16.36 22.47
N GLU A 722 -20.91 16.84 21.87
CA GLU A 722 -22.25 16.72 22.45
C GLU A 722 -22.69 15.25 22.61
N ALA A 723 -22.36 14.37 21.65
CA ALA A 723 -22.69 12.95 21.72
C ALA A 723 -21.94 12.22 22.84
N VAL A 724 -20.65 12.52 23.02
CA VAL A 724 -19.82 11.97 24.12
C VAL A 724 -20.28 12.50 25.47
N ALA A 725 -20.47 13.82 25.60
CA ALA A 725 -20.88 14.45 26.86
C ALA A 725 -22.29 14.04 27.32
N GLY A 726 -23.23 13.86 26.37
CA GLY A 726 -24.59 13.38 26.65
C GLY A 726 -24.76 11.87 26.71
N GLY A 727 -23.73 11.09 26.41
CA GLY A 727 -23.83 9.62 26.30
C GLY A 727 -24.67 9.13 25.11
N PHE A 728 -24.87 9.96 24.08
CA PHE A 728 -25.68 9.65 22.89
C PHE A 728 -24.88 8.84 21.86
N LEU A 729 -24.32 7.71 22.32
CA LEU A 729 -23.37 6.87 21.58
C LEU A 729 -24.03 5.64 20.94
N ASP A 730 -25.37 5.59 20.93
CA ASP A 730 -26.15 4.63 20.14
C ASP A 730 -26.06 4.89 18.64
N GLN A 731 -26.17 3.83 17.82
CA GLN A 731 -26.04 3.88 16.36
C GLN A 731 -26.91 4.98 15.72
N TYR A 732 -28.15 5.13 16.19
CA TYR A 732 -29.08 6.15 15.67
C TYR A 732 -28.58 7.57 15.99
N SER A 733 -28.16 7.83 17.23
CA SER A 733 -27.69 9.15 17.64
C SER A 733 -26.35 9.52 16.99
N LEU A 734 -25.50 8.53 16.70
CA LEU A 734 -24.26 8.72 15.94
C LEU A 734 -24.52 8.90 14.43
N SER A 735 -25.49 8.21 13.83
CA SER A 735 -25.76 8.35 12.38
C SER A 735 -26.22 9.75 11.99
N LEU A 736 -26.86 10.49 12.92
CA LEU A 736 -27.19 11.90 12.75
C LEU A 736 -25.97 12.83 12.57
N LEU A 737 -24.74 12.37 12.84
CA LEU A 737 -23.50 13.09 12.50
C LEU A 737 -23.14 12.99 11.01
N ASN A 738 -23.61 11.94 10.33
CA ASN A 738 -23.51 11.74 8.89
C ASN A 738 -24.92 11.67 8.26
N PRO A 739 -25.68 12.79 8.29
CA PRO A 739 -27.00 12.84 7.70
C PRO A 739 -26.90 12.83 6.17
N TYR A 740 -27.96 12.37 5.50
CA TYR A 740 -28.13 12.50 4.05
C TYR A 740 -27.94 13.95 3.58
N MET A 741 -27.08 14.15 2.56
CA MET A 741 -26.72 15.45 2.00
C MET A 741 -27.18 15.56 0.54
N PRO A 742 -28.36 16.14 0.25
CA PRO A 742 -28.90 16.18 -1.10
C PRO A 742 -28.04 16.98 -2.10
N ASN A 743 -27.21 17.93 -1.65
CA ASN A 743 -26.20 18.57 -2.50
C ASN A 743 -25.11 17.60 -2.98
N LEU A 744 -24.59 16.72 -2.11
CA LEU A 744 -23.64 15.67 -2.48
C LEU A 744 -24.31 14.62 -3.38
N SER A 745 -25.49 14.11 -3.03
CA SER A 745 -26.20 13.13 -3.87
C SER A 745 -26.63 13.70 -5.22
N ALA A 746 -26.99 15.00 -5.30
CA ALA A 746 -27.26 15.66 -6.58
C ALA A 746 -25.98 15.86 -7.43
N SER A 747 -24.81 15.97 -6.81
CA SER A 747 -23.52 16.08 -7.53
C SER A 747 -23.13 14.80 -8.27
N TRP A 748 -23.59 13.63 -7.80
CA TRP A 748 -23.26 12.33 -8.40
C TRP A 748 -23.77 12.21 -9.86
N LEU A 749 -24.81 12.96 -10.26
CA LEU A 749 -25.21 13.06 -11.67
C LEU A 749 -24.12 13.73 -12.53
N PHE A 750 -23.41 14.73 -12.01
CA PHE A 750 -22.31 15.37 -12.75
C PHE A 750 -21.16 14.38 -12.96
N GLN A 751 -20.77 13.63 -11.92
CA GLN A 751 -19.81 12.52 -12.06
C GLN A 751 -20.26 11.56 -13.17
N ARG A 752 -21.53 11.12 -13.13
CA ARG A 752 -22.09 10.16 -14.08
C ARG A 752 -22.17 10.70 -15.52
N ALA A 753 -22.41 12.00 -15.70
CA ALA A 753 -22.43 12.70 -17.00
C ALA A 753 -21.04 13.16 -17.49
N MET A 754 -20.01 13.03 -16.64
CA MET A 754 -18.61 13.20 -16.98
C MET A 754 -17.90 11.85 -17.24
N SER A 755 -18.51 10.74 -16.83
CA SER A 755 -18.09 9.38 -17.21
C SER A 755 -18.52 9.05 -18.64
N ALA A 756 -17.57 8.75 -19.52
CA ALA A 756 -17.87 8.10 -20.79
C ALA A 756 -18.66 6.79 -20.55
N GLN A 757 -19.66 6.51 -21.39
CA GLN A 757 -20.51 5.32 -21.30
C GLN A 757 -20.32 4.49 -22.56
N PRO A 758 -19.99 3.18 -22.44
CA PRO A 758 -19.83 2.31 -23.60
C PRO A 758 -21.16 2.22 -24.38
N ASP A 759 -21.03 2.15 -25.70
CA ASP A 759 -22.14 2.06 -26.66
C ASP A 759 -23.16 3.22 -26.60
N SER A 760 -22.75 4.39 -26.10
CA SER A 760 -23.63 5.57 -26.03
C SER A 760 -23.76 6.29 -27.38
N ASP A 761 -24.99 6.48 -27.83
CA ASP A 761 -25.38 7.13 -29.11
C ASP A 761 -25.28 8.68 -29.03
N VAL A 762 -24.10 9.17 -28.65
CA VAL A 762 -23.74 10.59 -28.54
C VAL A 762 -22.33 10.84 -29.09
N SER A 763 -22.03 12.09 -29.47
CA SER A 763 -20.70 12.44 -29.99
C SER A 763 -19.60 12.22 -28.95
N PRO A 764 -18.41 11.72 -29.32
CA PRO A 764 -17.22 11.71 -28.44
C PRO A 764 -16.82 13.09 -27.89
N THR A 765 -17.33 14.19 -28.46
CA THR A 765 -17.12 15.56 -27.95
C THR A 765 -18.19 16.04 -26.95
N PHE A 766 -19.24 15.26 -26.72
CA PHE A 766 -20.42 15.67 -25.96
C PHE A 766 -20.12 16.09 -24.52
N ILE A 767 -19.19 15.42 -23.82
CA ILE A 767 -18.87 15.73 -22.43
C ILE A 767 -18.16 17.10 -22.33
N ASN A 768 -17.23 17.39 -23.25
CA ASN A 768 -16.56 18.70 -23.35
C ASN A 768 -17.55 19.82 -23.71
N GLU A 769 -18.55 19.53 -24.54
CA GLU A 769 -19.66 20.46 -24.81
C GLU A 769 -20.52 20.72 -23.58
N LEU A 770 -21.02 19.65 -22.94
CA LEU A 770 -21.87 19.73 -21.75
C LEU A 770 -21.21 20.55 -20.64
N LEU A 771 -19.92 20.31 -20.38
CA LEU A 771 -19.16 21.06 -19.37
C LEU A 771 -18.94 22.51 -19.78
N PHE A 772 -18.52 22.79 -21.02
CA PHE A 772 -18.33 24.16 -21.50
C PHE A 772 -19.60 25.00 -21.40
N TYR A 773 -20.75 24.48 -21.83
CA TYR A 773 -22.00 25.23 -21.78
C TYR A 773 -22.47 25.48 -20.33
N ASN A 774 -22.28 24.51 -19.42
CA ASN A 774 -22.56 24.72 -17.99
C ASN A 774 -21.62 25.76 -17.37
N PHE A 775 -20.31 25.68 -17.62
CA PHE A 775 -19.35 26.64 -17.06
C PHE A 775 -19.55 28.05 -17.63
N GLN A 776 -19.84 28.19 -18.93
CA GLN A 776 -20.20 29.47 -19.53
C GLN A 776 -21.49 30.05 -18.93
N ALA A 777 -22.50 29.21 -18.68
CA ALA A 777 -23.72 29.63 -17.99
C ALA A 777 -23.43 30.11 -16.55
N MET A 778 -22.59 29.39 -15.79
CA MET A 778 -22.17 29.82 -14.45
C MET A 778 -21.38 31.13 -14.48
N GLN A 779 -20.47 31.31 -15.44
CA GLN A 779 -19.71 32.55 -15.62
C GLN A 779 -20.63 33.75 -15.92
N ARG A 780 -21.64 33.58 -16.79
CA ARG A 780 -22.67 34.61 -17.07
C ARG A 780 -23.54 34.94 -15.84
N LEU A 781 -23.65 34.02 -14.88
CA LEU A 781 -24.37 34.23 -13.61
C LEU A 781 -23.47 34.80 -12.49
N GLY A 782 -22.15 34.85 -12.71
CA GLY A 782 -21.17 35.48 -11.84
C GLY A 782 -20.65 34.61 -10.68
N ASP A 783 -19.69 35.16 -9.94
CA ASP A 783 -18.94 34.50 -8.87
C ASP A 783 -19.81 33.78 -7.83
N GLY A 784 -20.95 34.34 -7.45
CA GLY A 784 -21.88 33.73 -6.48
C GLY A 784 -22.62 32.48 -6.99
N VAL A 785 -22.37 32.06 -8.24
CA VAL A 785 -22.75 30.77 -8.81
C VAL A 785 -21.52 29.92 -9.11
N LEU A 786 -20.46 30.52 -9.67
CA LEU A 786 -19.26 29.79 -10.11
C LEU A 786 -18.32 29.38 -8.95
N ARG A 787 -18.03 30.27 -8.00
CA ARG A 787 -17.12 29.98 -6.87
C ARG A 787 -17.64 28.87 -5.93
N PRO A 788 -18.93 28.82 -5.53
CA PRO A 788 -19.44 27.72 -4.73
C PRO A 788 -19.32 26.37 -5.44
N PHE A 789 -19.66 26.33 -6.75
CA PHE A 789 -19.63 25.09 -7.53
C PHE A 789 -18.22 24.50 -7.65
N LEU A 790 -17.22 25.33 -7.98
CA LEU A 790 -15.81 24.91 -8.06
C LEU A 790 -15.16 24.63 -6.69
N GLN A 791 -15.88 24.88 -5.61
CA GLN A 791 -15.52 24.50 -4.24
C GLN A 791 -16.48 23.41 -3.71
N ASP A 792 -17.15 22.66 -4.59
CA ASP A 792 -18.05 21.53 -4.27
C ASP A 792 -19.27 21.88 -3.40
N VAL A 793 -19.67 23.15 -3.34
CA VAL A 793 -20.89 23.58 -2.66
C VAL A 793 -21.99 23.86 -3.69
N ILE A 794 -22.67 22.78 -4.06
CA ILE A 794 -23.87 22.83 -4.89
C ILE A 794 -25.05 23.33 -4.05
N GLN A 795 -25.69 24.40 -4.54
CA GLN A 795 -26.85 25.04 -3.92
C GLN A 795 -28.02 25.07 -4.90
N PHE A 796 -29.26 24.98 -4.40
CA PHE A 796 -30.46 24.90 -5.24
C PHE A 796 -30.63 26.09 -6.21
N ARG A 797 -30.54 27.33 -5.70
CA ARG A 797 -30.80 28.54 -6.51
C ARG A 797 -29.76 28.75 -7.63
N PRO A 798 -28.43 28.65 -7.39
CA PRO A 798 -27.42 28.58 -8.45
C PRO A 798 -27.70 27.50 -9.49
N LEU A 799 -27.96 26.26 -9.05
CA LEU A 799 -28.16 25.12 -9.95
C LEU A 799 -29.38 25.29 -10.87
N VAL A 800 -30.52 25.74 -10.32
CA VAL A 800 -31.73 26.07 -11.10
C VAL A 800 -31.43 27.12 -12.17
N LYS A 801 -30.68 28.17 -11.81
CA LYS A 801 -30.31 29.23 -12.77
C LYS A 801 -29.39 28.71 -13.87
N THR A 802 -28.35 27.94 -13.53
CA THR A 802 -27.41 27.37 -14.52
C THR A 802 -28.14 26.46 -15.51
N LEU A 803 -28.93 25.48 -15.01
CA LEU A 803 -29.66 24.55 -15.87
C LEU A 803 -30.69 25.27 -16.75
N GLY A 804 -31.44 26.23 -16.18
CA GLY A 804 -32.39 27.04 -16.95
C GLY A 804 -31.70 27.85 -18.06
N LEU A 805 -30.54 28.45 -17.78
CA LEU A 805 -29.77 29.23 -18.76
C LEU A 805 -29.21 28.34 -19.88
N VAL A 806 -28.71 27.15 -19.55
CA VAL A 806 -28.27 26.15 -20.53
C VAL A 806 -29.44 25.67 -21.39
N MET A 807 -30.61 25.40 -20.80
CA MET A 807 -31.81 24.97 -21.53
C MET A 807 -32.36 26.07 -22.47
N ILE A 808 -32.23 27.35 -22.11
CA ILE A 808 -32.65 28.48 -22.95
C ILE A 808 -31.72 28.68 -24.15
N PHE A 809 -30.40 28.65 -23.95
CA PHE A 809 -29.43 28.93 -25.02
C PHE A 809 -29.04 27.69 -25.85
N HIS A 810 -29.17 26.48 -25.29
CA HIS A 810 -28.73 25.23 -25.91
C HIS A 810 -29.71 24.06 -25.65
N PRO A 811 -31.02 24.18 -26.00
CA PRO A 811 -32.05 23.18 -25.69
C PRO A 811 -31.73 21.78 -26.25
N GLN A 812 -30.97 21.68 -27.35
CA GLN A 812 -30.53 20.42 -27.96
C GLN A 812 -29.67 19.54 -27.05
N ILE A 813 -29.07 20.09 -25.98
CA ILE A 813 -28.28 19.32 -25.01
C ILE A 813 -29.18 18.36 -24.21
N LEU A 814 -30.40 18.77 -23.86
CA LEU A 814 -31.27 18.01 -22.96
C LEU A 814 -31.53 16.56 -23.44
N PRO A 815 -31.99 16.28 -24.68
CA PRO A 815 -32.16 14.91 -25.15
C PRO A 815 -30.84 14.12 -25.23
N LEU A 816 -29.69 14.80 -25.41
CA LEU A 816 -28.38 14.15 -25.40
C LEU A 816 -27.96 13.72 -23.97
N ILE A 817 -28.29 14.50 -22.93
CA ILE A 817 -28.13 14.08 -21.53
C ILE A 817 -28.99 12.83 -21.26
N PHE A 818 -30.25 12.82 -21.72
CA PHE A 818 -31.13 11.65 -21.57
C PHE A 818 -30.57 10.40 -22.28
N LYS A 819 -30.03 10.53 -23.50
CA LYS A 819 -29.34 9.42 -24.20
C LYS A 819 -28.08 8.95 -23.47
N HIS A 820 -27.22 9.86 -23.04
CA HIS A 820 -25.91 9.54 -22.47
C HIS A 820 -26.00 8.96 -21.07
N VAL A 821 -26.88 9.51 -20.21
CA VAL A 821 -26.94 9.19 -18.78
C VAL A 821 -28.02 8.16 -18.44
N GLY A 822 -29.07 8.08 -19.26
CA GLY A 822 -30.22 7.18 -19.08
C GLY A 822 -31.36 7.80 -18.26
N PHE A 823 -32.60 7.44 -18.61
CA PHE A 823 -33.82 8.00 -18.01
C PHE A 823 -33.91 7.75 -16.50
N ASP A 824 -33.68 6.51 -16.05
CA ASP A 824 -33.84 6.12 -14.64
C ASP A 824 -32.88 6.88 -13.70
N VAL A 825 -31.68 7.20 -14.21
CA VAL A 825 -30.67 7.97 -13.49
C VAL A 825 -31.12 9.41 -13.29
N ILE A 826 -31.72 10.02 -14.32
CA ILE A 826 -32.23 11.41 -14.26
C ILE A 826 -33.47 11.47 -13.36
N LEU A 827 -34.36 10.46 -13.41
CA LEU A 827 -35.51 10.36 -12.51
C LEU A 827 -35.08 10.19 -11.04
N ASN A 828 -34.05 9.37 -10.78
CA ASN A 828 -33.48 9.23 -9.44
C ASN A 828 -32.81 10.53 -8.96
N TRP A 829 -32.06 11.21 -9.81
CA TRP A 829 -31.47 12.53 -9.51
C TRP A 829 -32.53 13.59 -9.23
N PHE A 830 -33.66 13.60 -9.93
CA PHE A 830 -34.75 14.55 -9.68
C PHE A 830 -35.28 14.48 -8.24
N GLY A 831 -35.25 13.29 -7.62
CA GLY A 831 -35.53 13.12 -6.19
C GLY A 831 -34.49 13.83 -5.30
N HIS A 832 -33.20 13.66 -5.57
CA HIS A 832 -32.12 14.36 -4.85
C HIS A 832 -32.17 15.88 -5.06
N PHE A 833 -32.42 16.35 -6.28
CA PHE A 833 -32.63 17.76 -6.63
C PHE A 833 -33.86 18.39 -5.93
N SER A 834 -34.97 17.65 -5.86
CA SER A 834 -36.16 18.07 -5.11
C SER A 834 -35.88 18.19 -3.61
N MET A 835 -35.14 17.22 -3.04
CA MET A 835 -34.68 17.27 -1.65
C MET A 835 -33.70 18.42 -1.39
N LEU A 836 -32.85 18.79 -2.35
CA LEU A 836 -31.96 19.96 -2.27
C LEU A 836 -32.78 21.26 -2.18
N GLY A 837 -33.85 21.39 -2.98
CA GLY A 837 -34.81 22.49 -2.86
C GLY A 837 -35.54 22.52 -1.52
N TYR A 838 -35.98 21.35 -1.03
CA TYR A 838 -36.66 21.22 0.26
C TYR A 838 -35.75 21.57 1.44
N TYR A 839 -34.50 21.09 1.46
CA TYR A 839 -33.52 21.43 2.50
C TYR A 839 -33.16 22.91 2.46
N THR A 840 -33.07 23.50 1.26
CA THR A 840 -32.89 24.96 1.09
C THR A 840 -34.05 25.73 1.73
N PHE A 841 -35.31 25.30 1.51
CA PHE A 841 -36.48 25.90 2.15
C PHE A 841 -36.46 25.76 3.68
N LEU A 842 -36.23 24.55 4.20
CA LEU A 842 -36.19 24.29 5.64
C LEU A 842 -35.09 25.10 6.35
N SER A 843 -33.88 25.13 5.79
CA SER A 843 -32.77 25.91 6.35
C SER A 843 -32.94 27.43 6.22
N SER A 844 -33.69 27.92 5.22
CA SER A 844 -33.91 29.35 5.02
C SER A 844 -35.05 29.92 5.87
N TYR A 845 -36.12 29.15 6.07
CA TYR A 845 -37.38 29.66 6.61
C TYR A 845 -37.89 28.92 7.86
N VAL A 846 -37.54 27.64 8.06
CA VAL A 846 -38.03 26.86 9.21
C VAL A 846 -37.04 26.87 10.37
N ASP A 847 -35.75 26.65 10.10
CA ASP A 847 -34.67 26.71 11.11
C ASP A 847 -34.76 27.99 11.99
N PRO A 848 -34.81 29.22 11.45
CA PRO A 848 -34.87 30.43 12.27
C PRO A 848 -36.09 30.51 13.21
N ILE A 849 -37.21 29.87 12.83
CA ILE A 849 -38.46 29.88 13.61
C ILE A 849 -38.39 28.85 14.74
N ILE A 850 -37.88 27.64 14.48
CA ILE A 850 -37.89 26.54 15.46
C ILE A 850 -36.66 26.51 16.37
N ARG A 851 -35.54 27.13 15.97
CA ARG A 851 -34.29 27.14 16.74
C ARG A 851 -34.43 27.62 18.19
N PRO A 852 -35.14 28.71 18.52
CA PRO A 852 -35.32 29.14 19.91
C PRO A 852 -36.07 28.12 20.78
N TRP A 853 -37.01 27.37 20.19
CA TRP A 853 -37.79 26.34 20.88
C TRP A 853 -36.92 25.11 21.19
N ILE A 854 -35.99 24.76 20.29
CA ILE A 854 -35.10 23.60 20.42
C ILE A 854 -34.15 23.73 21.62
N GLU A 855 -33.76 24.94 22.02
CA GLU A 855 -32.84 25.15 23.15
C GLU A 855 -33.45 24.77 24.51
N HIS A 856 -34.78 24.79 24.59
CA HIS A 856 -35.60 24.43 25.75
C HIS A 856 -35.95 22.93 25.81
N LEU A 857 -35.56 22.13 24.81
CA LEU A 857 -35.83 20.69 24.79
C LEU A 857 -34.86 19.91 25.71
N PRO A 858 -35.27 18.73 26.23
CA PRO A 858 -34.37 17.81 26.93
C PRO A 858 -33.16 17.44 26.06
N GLU A 859 -31.97 17.32 26.66
CA GLU A 859 -30.69 17.27 25.93
C GLU A 859 -30.62 16.21 24.81
N LYS A 860 -31.20 15.02 24.97
CA LYS A 860 -31.22 14.02 23.87
C LYS A 860 -32.06 14.46 22.67
N ASN A 861 -33.16 15.18 22.90
CA ASN A 861 -34.01 15.72 21.82
C ASN A 861 -33.39 16.98 21.21
N LYS A 862 -32.79 17.84 22.03
CA LYS A 862 -32.02 19.02 21.64
C LYS A 862 -30.82 18.66 20.76
N TYR A 863 -30.07 17.61 21.12
CA TYR A 863 -29.02 17.01 20.27
C TYR A 863 -29.57 16.55 18.91
N LYS A 864 -30.63 15.73 18.89
CA LYS A 864 -31.24 15.25 17.64
C LYS A 864 -31.66 16.40 16.73
N TRP A 865 -32.37 17.39 17.28
CA TRP A 865 -32.81 18.56 16.53
C TRP A 865 -31.63 19.42 16.03
N ARG A 866 -30.59 19.66 16.83
CA ARG A 866 -29.36 20.33 16.38
C ARG A 866 -28.73 19.64 15.16
N ARG A 867 -28.65 18.30 15.17
CA ARG A 867 -28.17 17.53 14.01
C ARG A 867 -29.11 17.63 12.79
N HIS A 868 -30.43 17.67 12.98
CA HIS A 868 -31.37 17.89 11.86
C HIS A 868 -31.25 19.30 11.26
N LEU A 869 -31.07 20.35 12.08
CA LEU A 869 -30.80 21.71 11.58
C LEU A 869 -29.47 21.78 10.80
N GLU A 870 -28.42 21.10 11.30
CA GLU A 870 -27.15 20.96 10.59
C GLU A 870 -27.31 20.21 9.26
N ALA A 871 -28.13 19.14 9.22
CA ALA A 871 -28.43 18.40 8.00
C ALA A 871 -29.10 19.30 6.94
N TRP A 872 -30.06 20.13 7.33
CA TRP A 872 -30.71 21.07 6.40
C TRP A 872 -29.72 22.11 5.87
N LYS A 873 -28.88 22.70 6.73
CA LYS A 873 -27.91 23.74 6.36
C LYS A 873 -26.78 23.22 5.47
N TYR A 874 -26.09 22.16 5.90
CA TYR A 874 -24.96 21.59 5.16
C TYR A 874 -25.44 20.80 3.92
N GLY A 875 -26.59 20.12 4.00
CA GLY A 875 -27.18 19.40 2.86
C GLY A 875 -27.77 20.30 1.78
N SER A 876 -27.99 21.59 2.06
CA SER A 876 -28.39 22.61 1.06
C SER A 876 -27.24 23.48 0.53
N GLY A 877 -26.02 23.30 1.06
CA GLY A 877 -24.88 24.15 0.76
C GLY A 877 -24.96 25.57 1.36
N LEU A 878 -25.88 25.80 2.31
CA LEU A 878 -26.05 27.08 3.02
C LEU A 878 -25.12 27.23 4.22
N ASP A 879 -24.14 26.35 4.37
CA ASP A 879 -22.94 26.53 5.21
C ASP A 879 -21.88 27.44 4.56
N TYR A 880 -21.95 27.64 3.24
CA TYR A 880 -21.02 28.47 2.47
C TYR A 880 -21.35 29.97 2.60
N ASN A 881 -20.57 30.67 3.42
CA ASN A 881 -20.62 32.13 3.56
C ASN A 881 -19.49 32.79 2.75
N ASP A 882 -19.82 33.79 1.94
CA ASP A 882 -18.84 34.63 1.21
C ASP A 882 -18.37 35.89 1.97
N SER A 883 -18.66 35.97 3.28
CA SER A 883 -18.20 37.03 4.18
C SER A 883 -16.72 36.87 4.56
N ILE A 884 -15.86 36.86 3.55
CA ILE A 884 -14.38 36.94 3.62
C ILE A 884 -13.85 38.08 2.71
N ARG A 885 -14.74 38.78 1.98
CA ARG A 885 -14.51 40.17 1.56
C ARG A 885 -14.74 41.11 2.75
#